data_AF-A0A2T3YXJ2-F1
#
_entry.id   AF-A0A2T3YXJ2-F1
#
_cell.length_a   1.000
_cell.length_b   1.000
_cell.length_c   1.000
_cell.angle_alpha   90.00
_cell.angle_beta   90.00
_cell.angle_gamma   90.00
#
_symmetry.space_group_name_H-M   'P 1'
#
loop_
_entity.id
_entity.type
_entity.pdbx_description
1 polymer ?
#
loop_
_entity_poly.entity_id
_entity_poly.type
_entity_poly.pdbx_seq_one_letter_code
_entity_poly.pdbx_strand_id
1 'polypeptide(L)'
;MSAVQDVGLDSQKSDQSNVGDPYQYSPLLGSGNIRLLRLLPHGDQNAPLQCQLFDYPMLELGDGPHMYEALSYVWGSSEKPHTVCVNGSTMAITANLHEVLARLRDRMIERILWIDAICIDQSNTKERGDQIRHMAEIYCKANRVIVWLGESADGSDQALKSIRIAADEEVPRSSDHAFDRRAILAMLQRPWFRRIWVLQEIAAAQHIVIMCGSMRIDGYAFCLGLPSLLSYTDIPDHIRSVTYLMRGSIFRPKYSLNTSGDISLDIRSLGELIDMYHAHEATERHDKIFALLGMSSDNPATAGLVPNYKITWDELMAQAVRFVLGEKVVVKTWVHLQAAVISAKGYVIGIVTSVRSTEGTYRNDRQIVNIKTKDNIDYSWTVQATAKPIQAGDICCHLLGAAKPMIIRSCADYFSVIMSGFVPSQYDGVQSTRFDQLEQPGSPSVHDFLLVWDWDTSYEKMSDGKYETWLSSRAPEHTYGESECQSDKQNRLWNAVMIMSDAGSNKSHLIDTLQEMKKTYTKDFGEGEPRMLTCMSKLSLAYGRAGRIWEAENEFWCMIWTKMGLPEGVQEVIKDLTSFGAMWKSHGQLDRATHLQKTADLLKEVGIHPLTADEAVETIRSIYPEVAISLVRRRLRKHRGLRRATTEARRRGRSIQEVNQPFGQKSLTAENLEGLLMEAIEQGNFEATFLLLCQKEIEVAETMVIKAIKKYGDSTIWCLLGREKDLVQITEDIVIAAAIKSSESVLQYLLERHREKVLITEEVVIAAVENKERSVLTYLLERWGHEILVTERVAIKAARNGFFPALKILLQAKGREIEITDDVILAAALNREKSVLYTLLQERGNEIQMTEPAIEAARRNGNTLALQYLLNKKKERERSLKN
;
A
#
# COMPACT_ATOMS: atom_id res chain seq x y z
N MET A 1 -60.64 -64.64 -38.06
CA MET A 1 -59.33 -64.76 -37.36
C MET A 1 -58.46 -65.61 -38.28
N SER A 2 -57.37 -65.16 -38.89
CA SER A 2 -56.34 -64.20 -38.50
C SER A 2 -55.63 -63.61 -39.74
N ALA A 3 -55.13 -62.38 -39.58
CA ALA A 3 -54.38 -61.50 -40.50
C ALA A 3 -53.47 -62.23 -41.52
N VAL A 4 -53.55 -62.00 -42.84
CA VAL A 4 -53.26 -60.78 -43.65
C VAL A 4 -51.77 -60.38 -43.61
N GLN A 5 -51.02 -60.86 -44.61
CA GLN A 5 -49.82 -60.21 -45.15
C GLN A 5 -50.17 -59.77 -46.57
N ASP A 6 -50.10 -58.46 -46.80
CA ASP A 6 -50.42 -57.84 -48.08
C ASP A 6 -49.14 -57.35 -48.75
N VAL A 7 -49.07 -57.61 -50.04
CA VAL A 7 -48.00 -57.23 -50.97
C VAL A 7 -48.53 -56.03 -51.76
N GLY A 8 -47.81 -54.90 -51.76
CA GLY A 8 -48.28 -53.68 -52.40
C GLY A 8 -47.16 -52.80 -52.98
N LEU A 9 -46.84 -53.09 -54.23
CA LEU A 9 -46.34 -52.25 -55.34
C LEU A 9 -45.84 -50.81 -55.12
N ASP A 10 -44.67 -50.58 -55.73
CA ASP A 10 -44.02 -49.32 -56.11
C ASP A 10 -44.94 -48.25 -56.72
N SER A 11 -44.75 -47.00 -56.28
CA SER A 11 -44.79 -45.83 -57.17
C SER A 11 -43.96 -44.68 -56.58
N GLN A 12 -43.04 -44.15 -57.40
CA GLN A 12 -42.18 -42.99 -57.12
C GLN A 12 -42.97 -41.70 -56.86
N LYS A 13 -42.46 -40.85 -55.96
CA LYS A 13 -42.46 -39.37 -55.95
C LYS A 13 -41.54 -38.90 -54.81
N SER A 14 -40.28 -38.58 -55.06
CA SER A 14 -39.76 -37.23 -55.35
C SER A 14 -40.04 -36.19 -54.25
N ASP A 15 -39.09 -36.04 -53.33
CA ASP A 15 -38.61 -34.74 -52.83
C ASP A 15 -37.39 -34.99 -51.91
N GLN A 16 -36.21 -35.17 -52.52
CA GLN A 16 -34.94 -34.94 -51.85
C GLN A 16 -34.57 -33.48 -52.10
N SER A 17 -34.79 -32.65 -51.07
CA SER A 17 -34.38 -31.25 -51.03
C SER A 17 -32.86 -31.13 -51.26
N ASN A 18 -32.49 -30.40 -52.32
CA ASN A 18 -31.13 -29.93 -52.61
C ASN A 18 -30.49 -29.27 -51.38
N VAL A 19 -29.59 -29.97 -50.70
CA VAL A 19 -28.60 -29.34 -49.82
C VAL A 19 -27.45 -28.95 -50.75
N GLY A 20 -27.32 -27.66 -51.08
CA GLY A 20 -26.26 -27.18 -51.96
C GLY A 20 -24.86 -27.47 -51.38
N ASP A 21 -23.88 -27.68 -52.25
CA ASP A 21 -22.51 -28.04 -51.87
C ASP A 21 -21.94 -27.07 -50.81
N PRO A 22 -21.14 -27.58 -49.85
CA PRO A 22 -20.54 -26.75 -48.81
C PRO A 22 -19.50 -25.79 -49.42
N TYR A 23 -19.48 -24.55 -48.93
CA TYR A 23 -18.52 -23.53 -49.39
C TYR A 23 -17.07 -23.94 -49.09
N GLN A 24 -16.19 -23.74 -50.08
CA GLN A 24 -14.74 -23.96 -49.96
C GLN A 24 -13.97 -22.66 -50.20
N TYR A 25 -13.00 -22.35 -49.33
CA TYR A 25 -12.18 -21.15 -49.44
C TYR A 25 -11.14 -21.28 -50.57
N SER A 26 -10.97 -20.21 -51.35
CA SER A 26 -9.82 -20.04 -52.24
C SER A 26 -8.66 -19.40 -51.47
N PRO A 27 -7.39 -19.80 -51.71
CA PRO A 27 -6.23 -19.13 -51.11
C PRO A 27 -6.17 -17.64 -51.44
N LEU A 28 -5.80 -16.80 -50.48
CA LEU A 28 -5.62 -15.35 -50.66
C LEU A 28 -4.46 -15.04 -51.62
N LEU A 29 -4.65 -14.05 -52.49
CA LEU A 29 -3.71 -13.64 -53.53
C LEU A 29 -2.54 -12.73 -53.04
N GLY A 30 -1.88 -13.11 -51.93
CA GLY A 30 -0.69 -12.39 -51.42
C GLY A 30 -0.79 -11.95 -49.96
N SER A 31 0.34 -11.50 -49.40
CA SER A 31 0.41 -10.97 -48.03
C SER A 31 -0.30 -9.62 -47.93
N GLY A 32 -1.30 -9.50 -47.06
CA GLY A 32 -2.05 -8.25 -46.84
C GLY A 32 -3.41 -8.17 -47.52
N ASN A 33 -3.79 -9.17 -48.32
CA ASN A 33 -5.16 -9.28 -48.83
C ASN A 33 -6.07 -9.80 -47.73
N ILE A 34 -7.30 -9.29 -47.70
CA ILE A 34 -8.38 -9.76 -46.83
C ILE A 34 -9.56 -10.20 -47.70
N ARG A 35 -10.46 -11.01 -47.15
CA ARG A 35 -11.77 -11.23 -47.80
C ARG A 35 -12.79 -10.28 -47.22
N LEU A 36 -13.69 -9.80 -48.06
CA LEU A 36 -14.85 -9.00 -47.66
C LEU A 36 -16.14 -9.71 -48.06
N LEU A 37 -17.14 -9.62 -47.20
CA LEU A 37 -18.47 -10.17 -47.38
C LEU A 37 -19.41 -9.10 -47.94
N ARG A 38 -19.89 -9.28 -49.16
CA ARG A 38 -21.04 -8.53 -49.69
C ARG A 38 -22.32 -9.22 -49.28
N LEU A 39 -23.07 -8.63 -48.35
CA LEU A 39 -24.41 -9.07 -47.95
C LEU A 39 -25.45 -8.49 -48.92
N LEU A 40 -26.19 -9.37 -49.61
CA LEU A 40 -27.15 -8.96 -50.64
C LEU A 40 -28.49 -8.52 -50.01
N PRO A 41 -29.14 -7.49 -50.59
CA PRO A 41 -30.43 -7.01 -50.11
C PRO A 41 -31.56 -7.97 -50.47
N HIS A 42 -32.65 -7.92 -49.69
CA HIS A 42 -33.88 -8.63 -50.04
C HIS A 42 -35.11 -7.92 -49.48
N GLY A 43 -36.18 -7.82 -50.29
CA GLY A 43 -37.41 -7.11 -49.90
C GLY A 43 -38.14 -7.75 -48.71
N ASP A 44 -38.07 -9.08 -48.59
CA ASP A 44 -38.53 -9.84 -47.44
C ASP A 44 -37.38 -10.10 -46.45
N GLN A 45 -37.58 -9.71 -45.18
CA GLN A 45 -36.63 -9.84 -44.10
C GLN A 45 -36.46 -11.28 -43.61
N ASN A 46 -37.41 -12.18 -43.91
CA ASN A 46 -37.35 -13.59 -43.55
C ASN A 46 -36.76 -14.49 -44.65
N ALA A 47 -36.48 -13.93 -45.83
CA ALA A 47 -35.88 -14.70 -46.92
C ALA A 47 -34.48 -15.20 -46.56
N PRO A 48 -33.99 -16.30 -47.15
CA PRO A 48 -32.64 -16.81 -46.88
C PRO A 48 -31.56 -15.74 -47.08
N LEU A 49 -30.52 -15.75 -46.23
CA LEU A 49 -29.38 -14.84 -46.37
C LEU A 49 -28.53 -15.23 -47.57
N GLN A 50 -28.27 -14.27 -48.45
CA GLN A 50 -27.41 -14.44 -49.62
C GLN A 50 -26.24 -13.46 -49.56
N CYS A 51 -25.05 -13.98 -49.80
CA CYS A 51 -23.80 -13.25 -49.69
C CYS A 51 -22.84 -13.59 -50.84
N GLN A 52 -21.90 -12.69 -51.10
CA GLN A 52 -20.74 -12.94 -51.95
C GLN A 52 -19.45 -12.66 -51.18
N LEU A 53 -18.43 -13.50 -51.35
CA LEU A 53 -17.11 -13.31 -50.76
C LEU A 53 -16.10 -12.98 -51.86
N PHE A 54 -15.31 -11.92 -51.67
CA PHE A 54 -14.31 -11.45 -52.64
C PHE A 54 -13.02 -10.98 -51.96
N ASP A 55 -11.90 -11.13 -52.66
CA ASP A 55 -10.58 -10.69 -52.20
C ASP A 55 -10.46 -9.16 -52.32
N TYR A 56 -9.81 -8.56 -51.33
CA TYR A 56 -9.63 -7.11 -51.21
C TYR A 56 -8.18 -6.77 -50.81
N PRO A 57 -7.42 -6.05 -51.67
CA PRO A 57 -6.02 -5.72 -51.41
C PRO A 57 -5.90 -4.51 -50.49
N MET A 58 -6.16 -4.72 -49.20
CA MET A 58 -6.23 -3.65 -48.19
C MET A 58 -4.92 -2.87 -48.01
N LEU A 59 -3.77 -3.52 -48.17
CA LEU A 59 -2.46 -2.87 -48.03
C LEU A 59 -2.05 -2.01 -49.24
N GLU A 60 -2.62 -2.29 -50.42
CA GLU A 60 -2.31 -1.57 -51.66
C GLU A 60 -3.16 -0.30 -51.84
N LEU A 61 -4.30 -0.23 -51.14
CA LEU A 61 -5.27 0.84 -51.21
C LEU A 61 -5.03 1.80 -50.03
N GLY A 62 -4.74 3.08 -50.32
CA GLY A 62 -4.10 4.05 -49.41
C GLY A 62 -4.75 4.33 -48.03
N ASP A 63 -4.19 5.31 -47.31
CA ASP A 63 -4.30 5.50 -45.85
C ASP A 63 -5.67 5.99 -45.31
N GLY A 64 -6.72 6.01 -46.13
CA GLY A 64 -8.09 6.42 -45.74
C GLY A 64 -8.92 5.30 -45.11
N PRO A 65 -10.07 5.60 -44.48
CA PRO A 65 -11.08 4.57 -44.25
C PRO A 65 -11.53 3.99 -45.60
N HIS A 66 -11.66 2.68 -45.62
CA HIS A 66 -12.10 1.89 -46.76
C HIS A 66 -13.61 1.66 -46.65
N MET A 67 -14.27 1.42 -47.79
CA MET A 67 -15.74 1.36 -47.89
C MET A 67 -16.33 0.02 -47.44
N TYR A 68 -15.90 -0.48 -46.27
CA TYR A 68 -16.48 -1.64 -45.59
C TYR A 68 -16.74 -1.35 -44.10
N GLU A 69 -17.66 -2.09 -43.51
CA GLU A 69 -17.96 -2.04 -42.07
C GLU A 69 -17.39 -3.31 -41.39
N ALA A 70 -16.79 -3.19 -40.21
CA ALA A 70 -16.31 -4.35 -39.46
C ALA A 70 -17.29 -4.73 -38.34
N LEU A 71 -17.55 -6.02 -38.16
CA LEU A 71 -18.46 -6.52 -37.14
C LEU A 71 -17.70 -6.98 -35.88
N SER A 72 -17.97 -6.34 -34.75
CA SER A 72 -17.53 -6.75 -33.42
C SER A 72 -18.69 -7.45 -32.69
N TYR A 73 -18.59 -8.75 -32.49
CA TYR A 73 -19.67 -9.56 -31.88
C TYR A 73 -19.13 -10.77 -31.12
N VAL A 74 -19.99 -11.39 -30.30
CA VAL A 74 -19.69 -12.65 -29.61
C VAL A 74 -20.08 -13.81 -30.52
N TRP A 75 -19.17 -14.76 -30.77
CA TRP A 75 -19.51 -15.91 -31.62
C TRP A 75 -20.67 -16.77 -31.06
N GLY A 76 -20.80 -16.83 -29.73
CA GLY A 76 -21.84 -17.57 -29.02
C GLY A 76 -21.50 -19.05 -28.89
N SER A 77 -22.52 -19.91 -28.92
CA SER A 77 -22.35 -21.36 -28.98
C SER A 77 -21.52 -21.77 -30.21
N SER A 78 -20.71 -22.82 -30.08
CA SER A 78 -20.01 -23.43 -31.21
C SER A 78 -20.95 -24.17 -32.16
N GLU A 79 -22.20 -24.40 -31.75
CA GLU A 79 -23.26 -24.93 -32.59
C GLU A 79 -23.57 -23.96 -33.74
N LYS A 80 -23.71 -24.53 -34.94
CA LYS A 80 -24.00 -23.78 -36.18
C LYS A 80 -25.36 -24.20 -36.75
N PRO A 81 -26.49 -23.82 -36.11
CA PRO A 81 -27.81 -24.30 -36.49
C PRO A 81 -28.38 -23.64 -37.75
N HIS A 82 -27.76 -22.56 -38.25
CA HIS A 82 -28.23 -21.82 -39.42
C HIS A 82 -27.25 -21.90 -40.58
N THR A 83 -27.75 -21.62 -41.78
CA THR A 83 -26.94 -21.58 -43.00
C THR A 83 -27.09 -20.24 -43.72
N VAL A 84 -26.03 -19.81 -44.38
CA VAL A 84 -26.00 -18.67 -45.30
C VAL A 84 -25.50 -19.14 -46.66
N CYS A 85 -26.05 -18.60 -47.74
CA CYS A 85 -25.58 -18.88 -49.10
C CYS A 85 -24.44 -17.92 -49.45
N VAL A 86 -23.24 -18.44 -49.70
CA VAL A 86 -22.04 -17.67 -50.08
C VAL A 86 -21.58 -18.12 -51.46
N ASN A 87 -21.55 -17.20 -52.43
CA ASN A 87 -21.18 -17.50 -53.83
C ASN A 87 -21.96 -18.69 -54.45
N GLY A 88 -23.21 -18.92 -54.01
CA GLY A 88 -24.05 -20.04 -54.47
C GLY A 88 -23.91 -21.35 -53.67
N SER A 89 -22.94 -21.44 -52.76
CA SER A 89 -22.69 -22.60 -51.89
C SER A 89 -23.20 -22.36 -50.47
N THR A 90 -23.41 -23.42 -49.70
CA THR A 90 -23.92 -23.31 -48.32
C THR A 90 -22.78 -23.19 -47.30
N MET A 91 -22.93 -22.30 -46.32
CA MET A 91 -22.00 -22.15 -45.19
C MET A 91 -22.78 -22.17 -43.87
N ALA A 92 -22.39 -23.05 -42.94
CA ALA A 92 -22.98 -23.13 -41.62
C ALA A 92 -22.46 -22.00 -40.71
N ILE A 93 -23.37 -21.33 -40.00
CA ILE A 93 -23.10 -20.18 -39.13
C ILE A 93 -23.81 -20.32 -37.78
N THR A 94 -23.31 -19.61 -36.77
CA THR A 94 -23.91 -19.59 -35.42
C THR A 94 -25.21 -18.80 -35.40
N ALA A 95 -26.05 -19.03 -34.38
CA ALA A 95 -27.30 -18.28 -34.19
C ALA A 95 -27.07 -16.78 -34.08
N ASN A 96 -26.09 -16.35 -33.26
CA ASN A 96 -25.81 -14.92 -33.07
C ASN A 96 -25.33 -14.25 -34.38
N LEU A 97 -24.57 -14.97 -35.22
CA LEU A 97 -24.13 -14.44 -36.51
C LEU A 97 -25.31 -14.33 -37.51
N HIS A 98 -26.22 -15.31 -37.51
CA HIS A 98 -27.43 -15.24 -38.32
C HIS A 98 -28.32 -14.06 -37.91
N GLU A 99 -28.55 -13.86 -36.61
CA GLU A 99 -29.35 -12.75 -36.07
C GLU A 99 -28.81 -11.39 -36.51
N VAL A 100 -27.51 -11.15 -36.35
CA VAL A 100 -26.91 -9.86 -36.75
C VAL A 100 -26.91 -9.66 -38.27
N LEU A 101 -26.65 -10.70 -39.07
CA LEU A 101 -26.72 -10.59 -40.53
C LEU A 101 -28.14 -10.29 -41.01
N ALA A 102 -29.16 -10.96 -40.44
CA ALA A 102 -30.56 -10.68 -40.73
C ALA A 102 -30.97 -9.25 -40.31
N ARG A 103 -30.36 -8.72 -39.23
CA ARG A 103 -30.57 -7.34 -38.77
C ARG A 103 -29.88 -6.30 -39.64
N LEU A 104 -28.69 -6.63 -40.17
CA LEU A 104 -27.90 -5.74 -41.00
C LEU A 104 -28.37 -5.72 -42.46
N ARG A 105 -29.00 -6.80 -42.94
CA ARG A 105 -29.52 -6.88 -44.31
C ARG A 105 -30.53 -5.75 -44.56
N ASP A 106 -30.20 -4.92 -45.53
CA ASP A 106 -31.08 -3.87 -46.03
C ASP A 106 -32.06 -4.45 -47.07
N ARG A 107 -33.16 -3.75 -47.32
CA ARG A 107 -34.17 -4.21 -48.28
C ARG A 107 -33.77 -3.97 -49.74
N MET A 108 -32.91 -2.98 -49.99
CA MET A 108 -32.62 -2.49 -51.34
C MET A 108 -31.12 -2.38 -51.62
N ILE A 109 -30.29 -2.14 -50.60
CA ILE A 109 -28.88 -1.80 -50.78
C ILE A 109 -27.98 -2.92 -50.22
N GLU A 110 -27.00 -3.37 -51.01
CA GLU A 110 -25.99 -4.30 -50.53
C GLU A 110 -25.08 -3.66 -49.47
N ARG A 111 -24.55 -4.47 -48.56
CA ARG A 111 -23.57 -4.03 -47.55
C ARG A 111 -22.28 -4.79 -47.67
N ILE A 112 -21.15 -4.09 -47.52
CA ILE A 112 -19.82 -4.70 -47.51
C ILE A 112 -19.34 -4.77 -46.07
N LEU A 113 -19.13 -6.00 -45.59
CA LEU A 113 -18.80 -6.30 -44.20
C LEU A 113 -17.49 -7.08 -44.12
N TRP A 114 -16.72 -6.83 -43.07
CA TRP A 114 -15.68 -7.76 -42.62
C TRP A 114 -16.16 -8.45 -41.35
N ILE A 115 -16.18 -9.79 -41.39
CA ILE A 115 -16.63 -10.65 -40.29
C ILE A 115 -15.61 -11.77 -40.17
N ASP A 116 -14.87 -11.80 -39.08
CA ASP A 116 -13.79 -12.77 -38.80
C ASP A 116 -14.17 -14.24 -39.07
N ALA A 117 -15.37 -14.65 -38.64
CA ALA A 117 -15.86 -16.03 -38.78
C ALA A 117 -16.16 -16.47 -40.24
N ILE A 118 -16.29 -15.51 -41.18
CA ILE A 118 -16.59 -15.77 -42.60
C ILE A 118 -15.44 -15.32 -43.51
N CYS A 119 -14.75 -14.24 -43.17
CA CYS A 119 -13.72 -13.64 -44.02
C CYS A 119 -12.36 -14.34 -43.88
N ILE A 120 -12.14 -15.02 -42.75
CA ILE A 120 -10.93 -15.80 -42.47
C ILE A 120 -11.27 -17.29 -42.58
N ASP A 121 -10.42 -18.04 -43.28
CA ASP A 121 -10.45 -19.49 -43.24
C ASP A 121 -9.94 -19.98 -41.88
N GLN A 122 -10.88 -20.18 -40.96
CA GLN A 122 -10.61 -20.63 -39.59
C GLN A 122 -9.96 -22.01 -39.51
N SER A 123 -10.01 -22.81 -40.59
CA SER A 123 -9.36 -24.12 -40.66
C SER A 123 -7.88 -24.04 -41.05
N ASN A 124 -7.47 -22.94 -41.69
CA ASN A 124 -6.10 -22.69 -42.10
C ASN A 124 -5.36 -21.88 -41.02
N THR A 125 -4.62 -22.58 -40.16
CA THR A 125 -3.88 -21.95 -39.05
C THR A 125 -2.85 -20.91 -39.49
N LYS A 126 -2.26 -21.06 -40.68
CA LYS A 126 -1.32 -20.08 -41.23
C LYS A 126 -2.05 -18.79 -41.62
N GLU A 127 -3.13 -18.93 -42.40
CA GLU A 127 -3.97 -17.79 -42.79
C GLU A 127 -4.52 -17.08 -41.55
N ARG A 128 -5.08 -17.83 -40.60
CA ARG A 128 -5.60 -17.30 -39.34
C ARG A 128 -4.55 -16.49 -38.58
N GLY A 129 -3.32 -17.02 -38.43
CA GLY A 129 -2.23 -16.31 -37.77
C GLY A 129 -1.85 -15.00 -38.47
N ASP A 130 -1.77 -15.03 -39.80
CA ASP A 130 -1.44 -13.86 -40.62
C ASP A 130 -2.56 -12.80 -40.55
N GLN A 131 -3.82 -13.19 -40.66
CA GLN A 131 -4.97 -12.27 -40.58
C GLN A 131 -5.13 -11.66 -39.18
N ILE A 132 -4.88 -12.42 -38.11
CA ILE A 132 -4.91 -11.91 -36.74
C ILE A 132 -3.84 -10.84 -36.52
N ARG A 133 -2.65 -10.99 -37.13
CA ARG A 133 -1.61 -9.96 -37.10
C ARG A 133 -2.10 -8.63 -37.69
N HIS A 134 -2.93 -8.68 -38.73
CA HIS A 134 -3.50 -7.50 -39.39
C HIS A 134 -4.81 -7.00 -38.76
N MET A 135 -5.32 -7.63 -37.70
CA MET A 135 -6.64 -7.33 -37.16
C MET A 135 -6.79 -5.85 -36.72
N ALA A 136 -5.75 -5.25 -36.12
CA ALA A 136 -5.80 -3.83 -35.74
C ALA A 136 -5.98 -2.93 -36.96
N GLU A 137 -5.26 -3.24 -38.04
CA GLU A 137 -5.33 -2.49 -39.29
C GLU A 137 -6.69 -2.64 -39.97
N ILE A 138 -7.27 -3.84 -39.98
CA ILE A 138 -8.59 -4.10 -40.56
C ILE A 138 -9.66 -3.26 -39.85
N TYR A 139 -9.70 -3.30 -38.52
CA TYR A 139 -10.67 -2.50 -37.77
C TYR A 139 -10.40 -0.99 -37.88
N CYS A 140 -9.13 -0.59 -37.97
CA CYS A 140 -8.75 0.79 -38.20
C CYS A 140 -9.19 1.30 -39.57
N LYS A 141 -9.04 0.52 -40.64
CA LYS A 141 -9.41 0.89 -42.01
C LYS A 141 -10.90 0.75 -42.28
N ALA A 142 -11.68 0.08 -41.45
CA ALA A 142 -13.12 0.03 -41.59
C ALA A 142 -13.76 1.44 -41.48
N ASN A 143 -14.76 1.73 -42.31
CA ASN A 143 -15.54 2.97 -42.25
C ASN A 143 -16.25 3.13 -40.90
N ARG A 144 -16.72 2.02 -40.32
CA ARG A 144 -17.22 1.95 -38.95
C ARG A 144 -17.10 0.54 -38.40
N VAL A 145 -17.09 0.45 -37.07
CA VAL A 145 -17.20 -0.80 -36.32
C VAL A 145 -18.60 -0.92 -35.75
N ILE A 146 -19.29 -2.00 -36.08
CA ILE A 146 -20.63 -2.32 -35.57
C ILE A 146 -20.44 -3.25 -34.38
N VAL A 147 -20.75 -2.76 -33.18
CA VAL A 147 -20.77 -3.56 -31.96
C VAL A 147 -22.14 -4.19 -31.81
N TRP A 148 -22.22 -5.51 -31.85
CA TRP A 148 -23.48 -6.24 -31.68
C TRP A 148 -23.55 -6.88 -30.28
N LEU A 149 -24.48 -6.39 -29.46
CA LEU A 149 -24.71 -6.88 -28.10
C LEU A 149 -25.72 -8.04 -28.05
N GLY A 150 -26.32 -8.44 -29.16
CA GLY A 150 -27.41 -9.43 -29.21
C GLY A 150 -28.80 -8.80 -29.34
N GLU A 151 -29.82 -9.64 -29.40
CA GLU A 151 -31.22 -9.23 -29.46
C GLU A 151 -31.70 -8.47 -28.21
N SER A 152 -32.88 -7.85 -28.31
CA SER A 152 -33.49 -7.11 -27.19
C SER A 152 -33.89 -8.08 -26.07
N ALA A 153 -33.38 -7.83 -24.87
CA ALA A 153 -33.65 -8.62 -23.67
C ALA A 153 -33.34 -7.81 -22.41
N ASP A 154 -33.97 -8.16 -21.28
CA ASP A 154 -33.70 -7.57 -19.95
C ASP A 154 -33.83 -6.03 -19.89
N GLY A 155 -34.68 -5.46 -20.74
CA GLY A 155 -34.88 -4.01 -20.82
C GLY A 155 -33.77 -3.25 -21.55
N SER A 156 -32.92 -3.93 -22.33
CA SER A 156 -31.79 -3.33 -23.06
C SER A 156 -32.16 -2.13 -23.94
N ASP A 157 -33.34 -2.14 -24.56
CA ASP A 157 -33.80 -1.04 -25.42
C ASP A 157 -34.01 0.24 -24.60
N GLN A 158 -34.62 0.11 -23.42
CA GLN A 158 -34.81 1.21 -22.49
C GLN A 158 -33.46 1.66 -21.93
N ALA A 159 -32.55 0.73 -21.60
CA ALA A 159 -31.21 1.06 -21.12
C ALA A 159 -30.43 1.93 -22.13
N LEU A 160 -30.38 1.54 -23.41
CA LEU A 160 -29.72 2.32 -24.46
C LEU A 160 -30.40 3.67 -24.68
N LYS A 161 -31.73 3.73 -24.60
CA LYS A 161 -32.49 4.98 -24.71
C LYS A 161 -32.14 5.94 -23.56
N SER A 162 -32.11 5.46 -22.32
CA SER A 162 -31.77 6.26 -21.15
C SER A 162 -30.32 6.76 -21.20
N ILE A 163 -29.36 5.90 -21.59
CA ILE A 163 -27.97 6.32 -21.78
C ILE A 163 -27.88 7.40 -22.86
N ARG A 164 -28.58 7.24 -23.99
CA ARG A 164 -28.60 8.26 -25.06
C ARG A 164 -29.16 9.60 -24.59
N ILE A 165 -30.25 9.58 -23.83
CA ILE A 165 -30.84 10.81 -23.27
C ILE A 165 -29.88 11.45 -22.26
N ALA A 166 -29.22 10.66 -21.41
CA ALA A 166 -28.28 11.18 -20.41
C ALA A 166 -26.97 11.72 -21.01
N ALA A 167 -26.65 11.36 -22.25
CA ALA A 167 -25.54 11.92 -23.01
C ALA A 167 -25.84 13.31 -23.58
N ASP A 168 -27.12 13.69 -23.68
CA ASP A 168 -27.58 14.99 -24.14
C ASP A 168 -27.71 15.95 -22.93
N GLU A 169 -26.81 16.93 -22.84
CA GLU A 169 -26.76 17.88 -21.73
C GLU A 169 -27.97 18.84 -21.67
N GLU A 170 -28.75 18.95 -22.76
CA GLU A 170 -29.89 19.86 -22.86
C GLU A 170 -31.22 19.27 -22.31
N VAL A 171 -31.28 17.95 -22.07
CA VAL A 171 -32.52 17.28 -21.64
C VAL A 171 -32.63 17.21 -20.10
N PRO A 172 -33.72 17.73 -19.49
CA PRO A 172 -33.94 17.63 -18.05
C PRO A 172 -34.00 16.16 -17.59
N ARG A 173 -33.17 15.81 -16.60
CA ARG A 173 -33.07 14.44 -16.05
C ARG A 173 -34.43 14.00 -15.46
N SER A 174 -35.06 12.99 -16.05
CA SER A 174 -36.36 12.45 -15.59
C SER A 174 -36.20 11.54 -14.36
N SER A 175 -37.23 11.49 -13.52
CA SER A 175 -37.20 11.09 -12.11
C SER A 175 -37.35 9.60 -11.77
N ASP A 176 -37.34 8.66 -12.72
CA ASP A 176 -37.45 7.22 -12.43
C ASP A 176 -36.16 6.44 -12.70
N HIS A 177 -35.15 6.69 -11.85
CA HIS A 177 -33.79 6.17 -12.03
C HIS A 177 -33.62 4.69 -11.67
N ALA A 178 -34.54 4.08 -10.92
CA ALA A 178 -34.32 2.77 -10.32
C ALA A 178 -34.48 1.61 -11.33
N PHE A 179 -35.48 1.69 -12.22
CA PHE A 179 -35.70 0.70 -13.27
C PHE A 179 -34.60 0.74 -14.33
N ASP A 180 -34.24 1.96 -14.78
CA ASP A 180 -33.18 2.18 -15.76
C ASP A 180 -31.83 1.64 -15.27
N ARG A 181 -31.49 1.84 -13.99
CA ARG A 181 -30.25 1.30 -13.40
C ARG A 181 -30.15 -0.22 -13.53
N ARG A 182 -31.24 -0.97 -13.30
CA ARG A 182 -31.23 -2.44 -13.39
C ARG A 182 -31.02 -2.91 -14.83
N ALA A 183 -31.73 -2.31 -15.78
CA ALA A 183 -31.62 -2.65 -17.20
C ALA A 183 -30.21 -2.33 -17.75
N ILE A 184 -29.64 -1.19 -17.36
CA ILE A 184 -28.26 -0.82 -17.71
C ILE A 184 -27.28 -1.86 -17.18
N LEU A 185 -27.36 -2.21 -15.89
CA LEU A 185 -26.47 -3.20 -15.30
C LEU A 185 -26.61 -4.58 -15.98
N ALA A 186 -27.82 -5.04 -16.28
CA ALA A 186 -28.04 -6.30 -17.01
C ALA A 186 -27.38 -6.29 -18.40
N MET A 187 -27.53 -5.19 -19.15
CA MET A 187 -26.88 -5.02 -20.45
C MET A 187 -25.34 -5.03 -20.36
N LEU A 188 -24.76 -4.37 -19.35
CA LEU A 188 -23.31 -4.36 -19.11
C LEU A 188 -22.73 -5.73 -18.70
N GLN A 189 -23.57 -6.68 -18.31
CA GLN A 189 -23.15 -8.06 -18.04
C GLN A 189 -23.13 -8.95 -19.29
N ARG A 190 -23.54 -8.43 -20.45
CA ARG A 190 -23.54 -9.22 -21.69
C ARG A 190 -22.10 -9.64 -22.07
N PRO A 191 -21.91 -10.86 -22.62
CA PRO A 191 -20.58 -11.44 -22.82
C PRO A 191 -19.64 -10.61 -23.70
N TRP A 192 -20.18 -9.77 -24.59
CA TRP A 192 -19.38 -8.92 -25.47
C TRP A 192 -18.40 -8.05 -24.69
N PHE A 193 -18.84 -7.44 -23.58
CA PHE A 193 -18.02 -6.56 -22.75
C PHE A 193 -16.86 -7.26 -22.05
N ARG A 194 -16.87 -8.60 -21.99
CA ARG A 194 -15.85 -9.37 -21.27
C ARG A 194 -14.81 -9.98 -22.19
N ARG A 195 -15.02 -10.02 -23.51
CA ARG A 195 -14.09 -10.65 -24.45
C ARG A 195 -12.82 -9.82 -24.60
N ILE A 196 -11.66 -10.46 -24.63
CA ILE A 196 -10.40 -9.71 -24.80
C ILE A 196 -10.25 -9.13 -26.21
N TRP A 197 -10.72 -9.84 -27.24
CA TRP A 197 -10.64 -9.38 -28.64
C TRP A 197 -11.37 -8.05 -28.87
N VAL A 198 -12.48 -7.80 -28.17
CA VAL A 198 -13.26 -6.57 -28.39
C VAL A 198 -12.47 -5.30 -28.06
N LEU A 199 -11.43 -5.40 -27.23
CA LEU A 199 -10.58 -4.28 -26.83
C LEU A 199 -9.84 -3.70 -28.03
N GLN A 200 -9.19 -4.54 -28.83
CA GLN A 200 -8.49 -4.11 -30.04
C GLN A 200 -9.46 -3.59 -31.11
N GLU A 201 -10.62 -4.23 -31.24
CA GLU A 201 -11.66 -3.88 -32.22
C GLU A 201 -12.20 -2.46 -32.00
N ILE A 202 -12.53 -2.11 -30.76
CA ILE A 202 -13.01 -0.76 -30.41
C ILE A 202 -11.86 0.24 -30.31
N ALA A 203 -10.67 -0.19 -29.91
CA ALA A 203 -9.54 0.70 -29.80
C ALA A 203 -9.09 1.24 -31.16
N ALA A 204 -9.17 0.40 -32.20
CA ALA A 204 -8.81 0.73 -33.58
C ALA A 204 -9.90 1.53 -34.31
N ALA A 205 -11.15 1.44 -33.88
CA ALA A 205 -12.31 1.94 -34.62
C ALA A 205 -12.30 3.46 -34.85
N GLN A 206 -12.50 3.90 -36.10
CA GLN A 206 -12.71 5.33 -36.41
C GLN A 206 -14.10 5.83 -35.98
N HIS A 207 -15.11 4.98 -36.07
CA HIS A 207 -16.48 5.27 -35.69
C HIS A 207 -17.15 4.01 -35.16
N ILE A 208 -17.81 4.10 -34.01
CA ILE A 208 -18.37 2.94 -33.29
C ILE A 208 -19.88 3.10 -33.21
N VAL A 209 -20.61 2.10 -33.69
CA VAL A 209 -22.07 2.02 -33.55
C VAL A 209 -22.41 0.82 -32.69
N ILE A 210 -22.98 1.06 -31.51
CA ILE A 210 -23.45 -0.01 -30.62
C ILE A 210 -24.89 -0.34 -30.97
N MET A 211 -25.14 -1.62 -31.22
CA MET A 211 -26.43 -2.18 -31.58
C MET A 211 -26.87 -3.23 -30.55
N CYS A 212 -28.13 -3.13 -30.12
CA CYS A 212 -28.80 -4.14 -29.31
C CYS A 212 -30.24 -4.28 -29.82
N GLY A 213 -30.58 -5.44 -30.37
CA GLY A 213 -31.85 -5.62 -31.09
C GLY A 213 -32.03 -4.55 -32.17
N SER A 214 -33.07 -3.73 -32.04
CA SER A 214 -33.37 -2.64 -33.00
C SER A 214 -32.74 -1.29 -32.63
N MET A 215 -32.30 -1.15 -31.39
CA MET A 215 -31.75 0.10 -30.87
C MET A 215 -30.29 0.27 -31.28
N ARG A 216 -29.94 1.53 -31.55
CA ARG A 216 -28.58 1.95 -31.92
C ARG A 216 -28.19 3.19 -31.13
N ILE A 217 -26.93 3.24 -30.71
CA ILE A 217 -26.31 4.42 -30.09
C ILE A 217 -24.88 4.57 -30.64
N ASP A 218 -24.44 5.82 -30.77
CA ASP A 218 -23.04 6.13 -31.04
C ASP A 218 -22.16 5.78 -29.81
N GLY A 219 -20.96 5.25 -30.06
CA GLY A 219 -20.05 4.83 -28.99
C GLY A 219 -19.60 5.97 -28.09
N TYR A 220 -19.40 7.17 -28.62
CA TYR A 220 -19.03 8.34 -27.82
C TYR A 220 -20.21 8.79 -26.95
N ALA A 221 -21.42 8.84 -27.51
CA ALA A 221 -22.64 9.09 -26.73
C ALA A 221 -22.83 8.07 -25.59
N PHE A 222 -22.55 6.78 -25.85
CA PHE A 222 -22.57 5.76 -24.81
C PHE A 222 -21.58 6.06 -23.67
N CYS A 223 -20.34 6.45 -24.00
CA CYS A 223 -19.32 6.82 -23.01
C CYS A 223 -19.64 8.09 -22.22
N LEU A 224 -20.40 9.03 -22.78
CA LEU A 224 -20.85 10.24 -22.08
C LEU A 224 -22.06 9.99 -21.17
N GLY A 225 -23.05 9.25 -21.67
CA GLY A 225 -24.30 9.02 -20.92
C GLY A 225 -24.15 8.04 -19.76
N LEU A 226 -23.27 7.05 -19.86
CA LEU A 226 -23.16 6.00 -18.83
C LEU A 226 -22.72 6.53 -17.45
N PRO A 227 -21.66 7.37 -17.32
CA PRO A 227 -21.27 7.94 -16.03
C PRO A 227 -22.28 8.91 -15.43
N SER A 228 -23.21 9.45 -16.24
CA SER A 228 -24.30 10.30 -15.76
C SER A 228 -25.42 9.52 -15.07
N LEU A 229 -25.50 8.21 -15.30
CA LEU A 229 -26.55 7.32 -14.77
C LEU A 229 -26.05 6.34 -13.71
N LEU A 230 -24.76 6.00 -13.72
CA LEU A 230 -24.13 5.11 -12.76
C LEU A 230 -22.97 5.82 -12.06
N SER A 231 -22.87 5.64 -10.74
CA SER A 231 -21.69 6.08 -10.01
C SER A 231 -20.46 5.31 -10.47
N TYR A 232 -19.26 5.88 -10.27
CA TYR A 232 -18.00 5.23 -10.62
C TYR A 232 -17.90 3.80 -10.05
N THR A 233 -18.34 3.61 -8.80
CA THR A 233 -18.33 2.32 -8.09
C THR A 233 -19.37 1.33 -8.61
N ASP A 234 -20.45 1.79 -9.25
CA ASP A 234 -21.48 0.93 -9.83
C ASP A 234 -21.09 0.35 -11.20
N ILE A 235 -20.22 1.04 -11.93
CA ILE A 235 -19.74 0.58 -13.24
C ILE A 235 -18.72 -0.54 -13.02
N PRO A 236 -18.93 -1.76 -13.55
CA PRO A 236 -17.97 -2.85 -13.41
C PRO A 236 -16.60 -2.52 -14.02
N ASP A 237 -15.52 -3.07 -13.45
CA ASP A 237 -14.13 -2.75 -13.85
C ASP A 237 -13.87 -3.03 -15.34
N HIS A 238 -14.36 -4.16 -15.86
CA HIS A 238 -14.23 -4.51 -17.28
C HIS A 238 -14.93 -3.51 -18.21
N ILE A 239 -15.98 -2.82 -17.74
CA ILE A 239 -16.66 -1.77 -18.50
C ILE A 239 -15.86 -0.47 -18.52
N ARG A 240 -15.21 -0.11 -17.41
CA ARG A 240 -14.34 1.09 -17.37
C ARG A 240 -13.19 0.95 -18.38
N SER A 241 -12.61 -0.24 -18.45
CA SER A 241 -11.62 -0.66 -19.42
C SER A 241 -12.09 -0.48 -20.89
N VAL A 242 -13.26 -1.03 -21.24
CA VAL A 242 -13.85 -0.91 -22.58
C VAL A 242 -14.20 0.54 -22.93
N THR A 243 -14.83 1.28 -22.02
CA THR A 243 -15.26 2.67 -22.24
C THR A 243 -14.08 3.63 -22.40
N TYR A 244 -12.95 3.38 -21.74
CA TYR A 244 -11.70 4.09 -21.98
C TYR A 244 -11.22 3.93 -23.44
N LEU A 245 -11.15 2.69 -23.93
CA LEU A 245 -10.71 2.42 -25.30
C LEU A 245 -11.66 3.04 -26.32
N MET A 246 -12.97 2.87 -26.12
CA MET A 246 -14.03 3.40 -26.97
C MET A 246 -14.01 4.93 -27.04
N ARG A 247 -13.92 5.63 -25.90
CA ARG A 247 -13.86 7.10 -25.86
C ARG A 247 -12.63 7.66 -26.55
N GLY A 248 -11.49 6.98 -26.39
CA GLY A 248 -10.23 7.40 -26.97
C GLY A 248 -10.14 7.21 -28.49
N SER A 249 -10.98 6.35 -29.08
CA SER A 249 -10.80 5.92 -30.48
C SER A 249 -10.91 7.07 -31.48
N ILE A 250 -11.80 8.04 -31.22
CA ILE A 250 -11.98 9.22 -32.07
C ILE A 250 -10.80 10.22 -32.02
N PHE A 251 -9.94 10.13 -31.00
CA PHE A 251 -8.81 11.03 -30.80
C PHE A 251 -7.46 10.41 -31.19
N ARG A 252 -7.41 9.10 -31.48
CA ARG A 252 -6.17 8.41 -31.80
C ARG A 252 -5.69 8.77 -33.22
N PRO A 253 -4.38 9.02 -33.42
CA PRO A 253 -3.81 9.03 -34.75
C PRO A 253 -4.05 7.67 -35.42
N LYS A 254 -4.25 7.66 -36.74
CA LYS A 254 -4.70 6.46 -37.47
C LYS A 254 -3.86 5.22 -37.16
N TYR A 255 -2.53 5.32 -37.18
CA TYR A 255 -1.60 4.26 -36.77
C TYR A 255 -0.15 4.74 -36.80
N SER A 256 0.72 4.02 -36.09
CA SER A 256 2.18 4.11 -36.20
C SER A 256 2.71 2.84 -36.87
N LEU A 257 3.61 2.97 -37.86
CA LEU A 257 4.40 1.82 -38.32
C LEU A 257 5.53 1.58 -37.32
N ASN A 258 5.58 0.40 -36.72
CA ASN A 258 6.72 0.02 -35.90
C ASN A 258 7.93 -0.36 -36.78
N THR A 259 9.09 -0.58 -36.16
CA THR A 259 10.34 -0.93 -36.87
C THR A 259 10.27 -2.22 -37.68
N SER A 260 9.30 -3.10 -37.42
CA SER A 260 9.04 -4.32 -38.19
C SER A 260 8.05 -4.11 -39.36
N GLY A 261 7.50 -2.90 -39.52
CA GLY A 261 6.52 -2.59 -40.57
C GLY A 261 5.08 -2.98 -40.22
N ASP A 262 4.83 -3.45 -38.99
CA ASP A 262 3.49 -3.74 -38.49
C ASP A 262 2.85 -2.47 -37.88
N ILE A 263 1.52 -2.41 -37.93
CA ILE A 263 0.72 -1.29 -37.39
C ILE A 263 0.55 -1.44 -35.88
N SER A 264 0.87 -0.38 -35.16
CA SER A 264 0.58 -0.20 -33.74
C SER A 264 -0.38 0.96 -33.53
N LEU A 265 -1.36 0.77 -32.64
CA LEU A 265 -2.27 1.83 -32.18
C LEU A 265 -1.62 2.76 -31.13
N ASP A 266 -0.39 2.46 -30.69
CA ASP A 266 0.42 3.25 -29.75
C ASP A 266 -0.35 3.67 -28.48
N ILE A 267 -1.05 2.72 -27.87
CA ILE A 267 -1.94 3.02 -26.73
C ILE A 267 -1.16 3.07 -25.43
N ARG A 268 -0.52 1.96 -25.07
CA ARG A 268 0.25 1.75 -23.83
C ARG A 268 1.25 0.61 -24.02
N SER A 269 2.21 0.47 -23.12
CA SER A 269 3.13 -0.69 -23.17
C SER A 269 2.40 -2.01 -22.91
N LEU A 270 2.95 -3.13 -23.39
CA LEU A 270 2.27 -4.43 -23.31
C LEU A 270 1.99 -4.83 -21.86
N GLY A 271 2.94 -4.56 -20.94
CA GLY A 271 2.76 -4.83 -19.51
C GLY A 271 1.57 -4.05 -18.90
N GLU A 272 1.42 -2.78 -19.24
CA GLU A 272 0.30 -1.94 -18.78
C GLU A 272 -1.03 -2.45 -19.36
N LEU A 273 -1.06 -2.87 -20.63
CA LEU A 273 -2.25 -3.47 -21.25
C LEU A 273 -2.61 -4.79 -20.56
N ILE A 274 -1.63 -5.65 -20.26
CA ILE A 274 -1.86 -6.90 -19.52
C ILE A 274 -2.45 -6.58 -18.14
N ASP A 275 -1.85 -5.65 -17.38
CA ASP A 275 -2.33 -5.28 -16.05
C ASP A 275 -3.78 -4.76 -16.07
N MET A 276 -4.17 -4.05 -17.13
CA MET A 276 -5.53 -3.52 -17.32
C MET A 276 -6.55 -4.58 -17.76
N TYR A 277 -6.14 -5.53 -18.58
CA TYR A 277 -7.09 -6.32 -19.39
C TYR A 277 -7.00 -7.84 -19.22
N HIS A 278 -6.01 -8.39 -18.52
CA HIS A 278 -5.86 -9.85 -18.37
C HIS A 278 -7.10 -10.57 -17.80
N ALA A 279 -7.98 -9.88 -17.06
CA ALA A 279 -9.24 -10.43 -16.57
C ALA A 279 -10.33 -10.65 -17.66
N HIS A 280 -10.16 -10.11 -18.88
CA HIS A 280 -11.10 -10.30 -19.99
C HIS A 280 -11.05 -11.73 -20.51
N GLU A 281 -12.20 -12.35 -20.74
CA GLU A 281 -12.40 -13.72 -21.18
C GLU A 281 -11.83 -13.97 -22.59
N ALA A 282 -11.27 -15.17 -22.77
CA ALA A 282 -10.70 -15.63 -24.03
C ALA A 282 -11.03 -17.12 -24.21
N THR A 283 -11.40 -17.52 -25.43
CA THR A 283 -11.65 -18.93 -25.76
C THR A 283 -10.34 -19.72 -25.76
N GLU A 284 -9.33 -19.19 -26.44
CA GLU A 284 -7.96 -19.70 -26.41
C GLU A 284 -7.11 -18.82 -25.50
N ARG A 285 -6.28 -19.42 -24.64
CA ARG A 285 -5.53 -18.64 -23.64
C ARG A 285 -4.52 -17.70 -24.28
N HIS A 286 -3.91 -18.09 -25.40
CA HIS A 286 -2.99 -17.27 -26.18
C HIS A 286 -3.56 -15.89 -26.53
N ASP A 287 -4.87 -15.80 -26.72
CA ASP A 287 -5.56 -14.55 -27.06
C ASP A 287 -5.45 -13.52 -25.93
N LYS A 288 -5.20 -13.94 -24.68
CA LYS A 288 -4.93 -13.05 -23.54
C LYS A 288 -3.76 -12.11 -23.80
N ILE A 289 -2.82 -12.52 -24.65
CA ILE A 289 -1.65 -11.74 -25.05
C ILE A 289 -1.80 -11.24 -26.49
N PHE A 290 -2.19 -12.12 -27.42
CA PHE A 290 -2.25 -11.77 -28.85
C PHE A 290 -3.22 -10.63 -29.17
N ALA A 291 -4.37 -10.55 -28.47
CA ALA A 291 -5.32 -9.46 -28.64
C ALA A 291 -4.81 -8.09 -28.15
N LEU A 292 -3.68 -8.05 -27.44
CA LEU A 292 -3.09 -6.81 -26.92
C LEU A 292 -1.94 -6.30 -27.79
N LEU A 293 -1.35 -7.15 -28.65
CA LEU A 293 -0.15 -6.81 -29.41
C LEU A 293 -0.34 -5.61 -30.34
N GLY A 294 -1.47 -5.55 -31.07
CA GLY A 294 -1.78 -4.43 -31.97
C GLY A 294 -2.04 -3.10 -31.24
N MET A 295 -2.30 -3.15 -29.94
CA MET A 295 -2.50 -1.96 -29.09
C MET A 295 -1.20 -1.46 -28.46
N SER A 296 -0.12 -2.25 -28.49
CA SER A 296 1.08 -1.97 -27.72
C SER A 296 1.92 -0.83 -28.30
N SER A 297 2.40 0.07 -27.44
CA SER A 297 3.33 1.17 -27.79
C SER A 297 4.80 0.72 -27.88
N ASP A 298 5.13 -0.42 -27.28
CA ASP A 298 6.45 -1.05 -27.41
C ASP A 298 6.49 -1.98 -28.65
N ASN A 299 7.62 -2.66 -28.89
CA ASN A 299 7.75 -3.59 -30.01
C ASN A 299 7.93 -5.05 -29.52
N PRO A 300 6.84 -5.76 -29.16
CA PRO A 300 6.88 -7.14 -28.69
C PRO A 300 7.46 -8.12 -29.71
N ALA A 301 7.38 -7.81 -31.02
CA ALA A 301 7.88 -8.68 -32.08
C ALA A 301 9.39 -8.91 -31.97
N THR A 302 10.14 -7.93 -31.42
CA THR A 302 11.59 -8.07 -31.15
C THR A 302 11.91 -9.18 -30.14
N ALA A 303 10.97 -9.52 -29.26
CA ALA A 303 11.07 -10.62 -28.30
C ALA A 303 10.37 -11.91 -28.78
N GLY A 304 9.97 -11.97 -30.06
CA GLY A 304 9.27 -13.12 -30.62
C GLY A 304 7.79 -13.23 -30.23
N LEU A 305 7.22 -12.21 -29.57
CA LEU A 305 5.80 -12.16 -29.22
C LEU A 305 4.96 -11.79 -30.45
N VAL A 306 4.68 -12.80 -31.27
CA VAL A 306 3.83 -12.70 -32.47
C VAL A 306 2.74 -13.78 -32.41
N PRO A 307 1.57 -13.57 -33.05
CA PRO A 307 0.51 -14.57 -33.09
C PRO A 307 0.99 -15.92 -33.66
N ASN A 308 1.13 -16.90 -32.79
CA ASN A 308 1.53 -18.26 -33.11
C ASN A 308 0.84 -19.24 -32.16
N TYR A 309 -0.21 -19.92 -32.62
CA TYR A 309 -0.96 -20.87 -31.80
C TYR A 309 -0.28 -22.25 -31.65
N LYS A 310 0.92 -22.44 -32.22
CA LYS A 310 1.70 -23.68 -32.05
C LYS A 310 2.61 -23.64 -30.82
N ILE A 311 2.95 -22.46 -30.32
CA ILE A 311 3.74 -22.32 -29.09
C ILE A 311 2.90 -22.82 -27.91
N THR A 312 3.52 -23.44 -26.92
CA THR A 312 2.79 -23.80 -25.70
C THR A 312 2.54 -22.55 -24.84
N TRP A 313 1.51 -22.62 -23.99
CA TRP A 313 1.11 -21.47 -23.17
C TRP A 313 2.18 -21.03 -22.18
N ASP A 314 2.90 -21.97 -21.57
CA ASP A 314 3.99 -21.72 -20.62
C ASP A 314 5.19 -21.01 -21.25
N GLU A 315 5.55 -21.39 -22.47
CA GLU A 315 6.59 -20.72 -23.27
C GLU A 315 6.18 -19.29 -23.61
N LEU A 316 4.94 -19.08 -24.08
CA LEU A 316 4.41 -17.75 -24.38
C LEU A 316 4.35 -16.85 -23.14
N MET A 317 3.86 -17.38 -22.02
CA MET A 317 3.80 -16.65 -20.74
C MET A 317 5.20 -16.27 -20.27
N ALA A 318 6.19 -17.18 -20.38
CA ALA A 318 7.56 -16.88 -19.99
C ALA A 318 8.20 -15.81 -20.89
N GLN A 319 7.93 -15.82 -22.21
CA GLN A 319 8.35 -14.76 -23.12
C GLN A 319 7.73 -13.41 -22.75
N ALA A 320 6.42 -13.37 -22.47
CA ALA A 320 5.72 -12.16 -22.07
C ALA A 320 6.28 -11.58 -20.76
N VAL A 321 6.54 -12.42 -19.76
CA VAL A 321 7.11 -11.98 -18.48
C VAL A 321 8.52 -11.40 -18.65
N ARG A 322 9.40 -12.03 -19.43
CA ARG A 322 10.75 -11.51 -19.68
C ARG A 322 10.74 -10.21 -20.48
N PHE A 323 9.82 -10.08 -21.43
CA PHE A 323 9.63 -8.83 -22.16
C PHE A 323 9.20 -7.68 -21.24
N VAL A 324 8.27 -7.94 -20.32
CA VAL A 324 7.73 -6.91 -19.42
C VAL A 324 8.69 -6.55 -18.28
N LEU A 325 9.31 -7.55 -17.63
CA LEU A 325 10.12 -7.36 -16.42
C LEU A 325 11.64 -7.36 -16.67
N GLY A 326 12.06 -7.65 -17.89
CA GLY A 326 13.47 -7.73 -18.31
C GLY A 326 14.07 -9.14 -18.20
N GLU A 327 15.19 -9.36 -18.90
CA GLU A 327 15.83 -10.68 -19.04
C GLU A 327 16.51 -11.21 -17.76
N LYS A 328 16.66 -10.39 -16.73
CA LYS A 328 17.35 -10.78 -15.48
C LYS A 328 16.49 -11.61 -14.53
N VAL A 329 15.19 -11.74 -14.79
CA VAL A 329 14.27 -12.48 -13.92
C VAL A 329 14.30 -13.98 -14.25
N VAL A 330 14.16 -14.81 -13.22
CA VAL A 330 13.98 -16.26 -13.38
C VAL A 330 12.49 -16.55 -13.32
N VAL A 331 11.94 -17.19 -14.36
CA VAL A 331 10.49 -17.41 -14.50
C VAL A 331 10.18 -18.90 -14.55
N LYS A 332 9.19 -19.32 -13.76
CA LYS A 332 8.56 -20.65 -13.81
C LYS A 332 7.09 -20.49 -14.24
N THR A 333 6.68 -21.26 -15.23
CA THR A 333 5.34 -21.23 -15.86
C THR A 333 4.84 -22.67 -16.10
N TRP A 334 3.56 -22.82 -16.41
CA TRP A 334 2.91 -24.13 -16.60
C TRP A 334 1.92 -24.11 -17.75
N VAL A 335 1.83 -25.23 -18.48
CA VAL A 335 0.96 -25.37 -19.66
C VAL A 335 -0.52 -25.15 -19.32
N HIS A 336 -0.96 -25.51 -18.10
CA HIS A 336 -2.36 -25.47 -17.69
C HIS A 336 -2.74 -24.27 -16.81
N LEU A 337 -1.78 -23.41 -16.44
CA LEU A 337 -2.00 -22.33 -15.47
C LEU A 337 -1.74 -20.94 -16.09
N GLN A 338 -2.66 -19.99 -15.88
CA GLN A 338 -2.48 -18.58 -16.25
C GLN A 338 -1.74 -17.82 -15.15
N ALA A 339 -0.57 -18.33 -14.76
CA ALA A 339 0.26 -17.72 -13.74
C ALA A 339 1.74 -17.93 -14.00
N ALA A 340 2.56 -17.01 -13.47
CA ALA A 340 4.01 -17.11 -13.46
C ALA A 340 4.55 -16.90 -12.05
N VAL A 341 5.51 -17.73 -11.65
CA VAL A 341 6.35 -17.52 -10.47
C VAL A 341 7.66 -16.93 -10.92
N ILE A 342 8.05 -15.81 -10.31
CA ILE A 342 9.15 -14.97 -10.76
C ILE A 342 10.09 -14.73 -9.58
N SER A 343 11.34 -15.16 -9.73
CA SER A 343 12.41 -14.85 -8.80
C SER A 343 13.25 -13.72 -9.37
N ALA A 344 13.38 -12.63 -8.62
CA ALA A 344 14.09 -11.44 -9.08
C ALA A 344 14.80 -10.75 -7.92
N LYS A 345 15.83 -9.95 -8.23
CA LYS A 345 16.45 -9.03 -7.28
C LYS A 345 15.90 -7.63 -7.51
N GLY A 346 15.70 -6.87 -6.46
CA GLY A 346 15.18 -5.50 -6.56
C GLY A 346 15.39 -4.69 -5.30
N TYR A 347 14.88 -3.47 -5.29
CA TYR A 347 14.83 -2.64 -4.10
C TYR A 347 13.42 -2.12 -3.86
N VAL A 348 13.13 -1.79 -2.60
CA VAL A 348 11.84 -1.25 -2.19
C VAL A 348 11.87 0.27 -2.25
N ILE A 349 10.82 0.86 -2.81
CA ILE A 349 10.64 2.32 -2.90
C ILE A 349 9.83 2.80 -1.69
N GLY A 350 8.69 2.16 -1.42
CA GLY A 350 7.80 2.55 -0.33
C GLY A 350 6.51 1.74 -0.28
N ILE A 351 5.57 2.21 0.52
CA ILE A 351 4.27 1.56 0.73
C ILE A 351 3.13 2.49 0.30
N VAL A 352 2.11 1.92 -0.33
CA VAL A 352 0.88 2.62 -0.70
C VAL A 352 0.10 2.94 0.57
N THR A 353 -0.16 4.23 0.82
CA THR A 353 -0.90 4.69 2.00
C THR A 353 -2.38 4.88 1.71
N SER A 354 -2.72 5.31 0.48
CA SER A 354 -4.10 5.47 0.04
C SER A 354 -4.19 5.49 -1.49
N VAL A 355 -5.35 5.07 -1.98
CA VAL A 355 -5.70 5.09 -3.40
C VAL A 355 -6.99 5.87 -3.55
N ARG A 356 -7.02 6.82 -4.49
CA ARG A 356 -8.19 7.67 -4.78
C ARG A 356 -8.50 7.60 -6.26
N SER A 357 -9.79 7.56 -6.60
CA SER A 357 -10.22 7.76 -7.99
C SER A 357 -10.00 9.22 -8.39
N THR A 358 -9.81 9.48 -9.69
CA THR A 358 -9.74 10.85 -10.22
C THR A 358 -11.15 11.45 -10.33
N GLU A 359 -11.76 11.74 -9.18
CA GLU A 359 -13.11 12.29 -9.07
C GLU A 359 -13.29 13.53 -9.98
N GLY A 360 -14.41 13.56 -10.72
CA GLY A 360 -14.78 14.68 -11.57
C GLY A 360 -14.10 14.72 -12.95
N THR A 361 -13.16 13.82 -13.25
CA THR A 361 -12.63 13.69 -14.61
C THR A 361 -13.33 12.55 -15.34
N TYR A 362 -13.76 12.78 -16.58
CA TYR A 362 -14.33 11.72 -17.43
C TYR A 362 -13.34 10.59 -17.81
N ARG A 363 -12.18 10.52 -17.13
CA ARG A 363 -11.07 9.60 -17.38
C ARG A 363 -11.08 8.50 -16.30
N ASN A 364 -12.03 7.58 -16.43
CA ASN A 364 -12.23 6.45 -15.51
C ASN A 364 -11.09 5.40 -15.55
N ASP A 365 -10.02 5.63 -16.31
CA ASP A 365 -8.86 4.74 -16.47
C ASP A 365 -7.69 5.09 -15.54
N ARG A 366 -7.81 6.12 -14.70
CA ARG A 366 -6.72 6.62 -13.85
C ARG A 366 -7.10 6.68 -12.38
N GLN A 367 -6.13 6.32 -11.54
CA GLN A 367 -6.20 6.37 -10.09
C GLN A 367 -4.98 7.11 -9.53
N ILE A 368 -5.18 7.83 -8.43
CA ILE A 368 -4.12 8.52 -7.68
C ILE A 368 -3.68 7.58 -6.56
N VAL A 369 -2.40 7.22 -6.56
CA VAL A 369 -1.77 6.36 -5.56
C VAL A 369 -0.80 7.21 -4.75
N ASN A 370 -1.05 7.29 -3.45
CA ASN A 370 -0.13 7.94 -2.52
C ASN A 370 0.84 6.90 -1.97
N ILE A 371 2.14 7.14 -2.11
CA ILE A 371 3.22 6.25 -1.67
C ILE A 371 4.07 7.00 -0.66
N LYS A 372 4.30 6.36 0.47
CA LYS A 372 5.20 6.85 1.52
C LYS A 372 6.50 6.06 1.48
N THR A 373 7.61 6.76 1.32
CA THR A 373 8.95 6.13 1.35
C THR A 373 9.46 5.98 2.78
N LYS A 374 10.56 5.24 2.93
CA LYS A 374 11.26 5.05 4.21
C LYS A 374 11.67 6.38 4.87
N ASP A 375 11.99 7.40 4.07
CA ASP A 375 12.39 8.73 4.53
C ASP A 375 11.20 9.65 4.87
N ASN A 376 9.97 9.09 4.89
CA ASN A 376 8.71 9.81 5.10
C ASN A 376 8.46 10.89 4.05
N ILE A 377 8.90 10.66 2.82
CA ILE A 377 8.51 11.50 1.69
C ILE A 377 7.24 10.89 1.10
N ASP A 378 6.17 11.68 1.09
CA ASP A 378 4.89 11.31 0.49
C ASP A 378 4.89 11.72 -0.98
N TYR A 379 4.72 10.73 -1.86
CA TYR A 379 4.54 10.91 -3.30
C TYR A 379 3.09 10.65 -3.68
N SER A 380 2.56 11.44 -4.60
CA SER A 380 1.23 11.22 -5.18
C SER A 380 1.39 11.04 -6.70
N TRP A 381 1.18 9.81 -7.16
CA TRP A 381 1.32 9.45 -8.58
C TRP A 381 -0.02 9.06 -9.18
N THR A 382 -0.25 9.53 -10.39
CA THR A 382 -1.36 9.10 -11.23
C THR A 382 -0.90 7.89 -12.03
N VAL A 383 -1.59 6.77 -11.84
CA VAL A 383 -1.33 5.50 -12.53
C VAL A 383 -2.62 5.00 -13.17
N GLN A 384 -2.53 4.08 -14.13
CA GLN A 384 -3.70 3.45 -14.72
C GLN A 384 -4.45 2.56 -13.72
N ALA A 385 -5.76 2.44 -13.89
CA ALA A 385 -6.56 1.41 -13.25
C ALA A 385 -6.09 0.03 -13.70
N THR A 386 -6.07 -0.94 -12.79
CA THR A 386 -5.61 -2.31 -13.04
C THR A 386 -6.75 -3.29 -12.77
N ALA A 387 -6.73 -4.44 -13.44
CA ALA A 387 -7.77 -5.46 -13.24
C ALA A 387 -7.77 -5.99 -11.79
N LYS A 388 -6.61 -6.00 -11.14
CA LYS A 388 -6.49 -6.16 -9.68
C LYS A 388 -6.42 -4.78 -9.03
N PRO A 389 -7.35 -4.38 -8.15
CA PRO A 389 -7.35 -3.04 -7.57
C PRO A 389 -6.14 -2.84 -6.66
N ILE A 390 -5.48 -1.68 -6.76
CA ILE A 390 -4.43 -1.26 -5.83
C ILE A 390 -5.08 -0.87 -4.50
N GLN A 391 -4.47 -1.23 -3.37
CA GLN A 391 -4.99 -0.91 -2.04
C GLN A 391 -3.89 -0.38 -1.10
N ALA A 392 -4.33 0.21 0.02
CA ALA A 392 -3.42 0.60 1.09
C ALA A 392 -2.68 -0.63 1.64
N GLY A 393 -1.37 -0.50 1.80
CA GLY A 393 -0.47 -1.57 2.23
C GLY A 393 0.17 -2.39 1.10
N ASP A 394 -0.18 -2.12 -0.18
CA ASP A 394 0.60 -2.62 -1.32
C ASP A 394 1.97 -1.92 -1.36
N ILE A 395 2.97 -2.57 -1.93
CA ILE A 395 4.38 -2.15 -1.89
C ILE A 395 4.79 -1.70 -3.29
N CYS A 396 5.44 -0.54 -3.38
CA CYS A 396 6.08 -0.07 -4.59
C CYS A 396 7.56 -0.48 -4.56
N CYS A 397 8.02 -1.15 -5.62
CA CYS A 397 9.40 -1.62 -5.74
C CYS A 397 9.91 -1.49 -7.17
N HIS A 398 11.22 -1.66 -7.34
CA HIS A 398 11.88 -1.66 -8.63
C HIS A 398 12.80 -2.88 -8.74
N LEU A 399 12.59 -3.70 -9.77
CA LEU A 399 13.42 -4.87 -10.03
C LEU A 399 14.71 -4.49 -10.77
N LEU A 400 15.81 -5.16 -10.48
CA LEU A 400 17.08 -4.95 -11.15
C LEU A 400 16.98 -5.40 -12.61
N GLY A 401 17.11 -4.45 -13.54
CA GLY A 401 16.99 -4.69 -14.98
C GLY A 401 15.60 -4.48 -15.56
N ALA A 402 14.59 -4.19 -14.73
CA ALA A 402 13.31 -3.68 -15.21
C ALA A 402 13.45 -2.19 -15.57
N ALA A 403 12.65 -1.74 -16.54
CA ALA A 403 12.66 -0.35 -17.00
C ALA A 403 11.72 0.57 -16.18
N LYS A 404 10.75 0.00 -15.47
CA LYS A 404 9.70 0.73 -14.76
C LYS A 404 9.53 0.18 -13.33
N PRO A 405 9.14 1.01 -12.35
CA PRO A 405 8.71 0.53 -11.05
C PRO A 405 7.40 -0.23 -11.14
N MET A 406 7.16 -1.10 -10.16
CA MET A 406 6.00 -1.98 -10.09
C MET A 406 5.31 -1.91 -8.72
N ILE A 407 4.08 -2.44 -8.63
CA ILE A 407 3.31 -2.52 -7.38
C ILE A 407 2.95 -3.98 -7.10
N ILE A 408 3.27 -4.41 -5.88
CA ILE A 408 3.10 -5.79 -5.42
C ILE A 408 2.34 -5.83 -4.10
N ARG A 409 1.65 -6.94 -3.84
CA ARG A 409 0.91 -7.19 -2.60
C ARG A 409 1.58 -8.29 -1.81
N SER A 410 1.80 -8.07 -0.51
CA SER A 410 2.36 -9.10 0.37
C SER A 410 1.36 -10.23 0.61
N CYS A 411 1.83 -11.48 0.45
CA CYS A 411 1.11 -12.72 0.71
C CYS A 411 2.00 -13.63 1.58
N ALA A 412 1.83 -13.63 2.91
CA ALA A 412 2.61 -14.42 3.88
C ALA A 412 4.16 -14.45 3.64
N ASP A 413 4.65 -15.35 2.77
CA ASP A 413 6.06 -15.55 2.39
C ASP A 413 6.40 -15.27 0.90
N TYR A 414 5.48 -14.69 0.12
CA TYR A 414 5.71 -14.25 -1.27
C TYR A 414 4.94 -12.94 -1.56
N PHE A 415 5.00 -12.44 -2.81
CA PHE A 415 4.25 -11.26 -3.23
C PHE A 415 3.43 -11.49 -4.50
N SER A 416 2.18 -11.06 -4.53
CA SER A 416 1.38 -11.05 -5.76
C SER A 416 1.65 -9.79 -6.58
N VAL A 417 1.81 -9.93 -7.90
CA VAL A 417 1.93 -8.78 -8.81
C VAL A 417 0.55 -8.15 -9.01
N ILE A 418 0.45 -6.86 -8.68
CA ILE A 418 -0.78 -6.05 -8.89
C ILE A 418 -0.64 -5.20 -10.15
N MET A 419 0.55 -4.61 -10.34
CA MET A 419 0.92 -3.83 -11.51
C MET A 419 2.37 -4.16 -11.87
N SER A 420 2.59 -4.65 -13.08
CA SER A 420 3.88 -5.10 -13.59
C SER A 420 4.84 -3.96 -13.95
N GLY A 421 4.30 -2.77 -14.26
CA GLY A 421 5.10 -1.59 -14.54
C GLY A 421 4.24 -0.35 -14.77
N PHE A 422 4.72 0.82 -14.36
CA PHE A 422 4.07 2.10 -14.68
C PHE A 422 5.08 3.24 -14.78
N VAL A 423 4.68 4.30 -15.50
CA VAL A 423 5.42 5.56 -15.52
C VAL A 423 4.84 6.50 -14.47
N PRO A 424 5.60 6.90 -13.44
CA PRO A 424 5.12 7.86 -12.45
C PRO A 424 4.78 9.20 -13.14
N SER A 425 3.50 9.57 -13.16
CA SER A 425 3.05 10.89 -13.61
C SER A 425 2.44 11.64 -12.43
N GLN A 426 3.04 12.77 -12.02
CA GLN A 426 2.54 13.54 -10.87
C GLN A 426 1.20 14.20 -11.23
N TYR A 427 0.30 14.31 -10.24
CA TYR A 427 -0.96 15.05 -10.36
C TYR A 427 -0.68 16.56 -10.52
N ASP A 428 -1.36 17.23 -11.45
CA ASP A 428 -1.18 18.67 -11.72
C ASP A 428 -1.28 19.49 -10.42
N GLY A 429 -0.17 20.11 -9.99
CA GLY A 429 -0.16 21.05 -8.85
C GLY A 429 1.04 21.00 -7.89
N VAL A 430 1.98 20.05 -8.00
CA VAL A 430 3.16 19.95 -7.12
C VAL A 430 4.46 19.85 -7.94
N GLN A 431 5.56 20.46 -7.47
CA GLN A 431 6.83 20.52 -8.19
C GLN A 431 7.47 19.12 -8.38
N SER A 432 8.00 18.93 -9.59
CA SER A 432 8.60 17.70 -10.15
C SER A 432 9.73 17.09 -9.31
N THR A 433 9.66 15.79 -9.06
CA THR A 433 10.83 14.92 -8.84
C THR A 433 10.72 13.75 -9.82
N ARG A 434 11.68 13.63 -10.75
CA ARG A 434 11.73 12.52 -11.71
C ARG A 434 12.06 11.22 -10.98
N PHE A 435 11.60 10.07 -11.50
CA PHE A 435 11.96 8.75 -10.97
C PHE A 435 13.48 8.57 -10.87
N ASP A 436 14.23 9.09 -11.85
CA ASP A 436 15.70 9.11 -11.88
C ASP A 436 16.35 9.89 -10.72
N GLN A 437 15.57 10.69 -9.98
CA GLN A 437 16.02 11.45 -8.79
C GLN A 437 15.65 10.78 -7.46
N LEU A 438 14.88 9.67 -7.48
CA LEU A 438 14.68 8.81 -6.31
C LEU A 438 15.92 7.95 -6.01
N GLU A 439 16.85 7.85 -6.96
CA GLU A 439 18.15 7.24 -6.74
C GLU A 439 19.11 8.26 -6.09
N GLN A 440 19.34 8.09 -4.76
CA GLN A 440 20.50 8.46 -3.92
C GLN A 440 20.31 9.54 -2.82
N PRO A 441 21.04 9.50 -1.66
CA PRO A 441 22.20 8.66 -1.30
C PRO A 441 21.96 7.67 -0.13
N GLY A 442 22.61 6.51 -0.26
CA GLY A 442 22.49 5.33 0.60
C GLY A 442 22.09 4.17 -0.28
N SER A 443 22.99 3.22 -0.56
CA SER A 443 22.69 2.11 -1.46
C SER A 443 21.42 1.40 -0.99
N PRO A 444 20.33 1.40 -1.79
CA PRO A 444 19.10 0.74 -1.38
C PRO A 444 19.39 -0.74 -1.17
N SER A 445 18.90 -1.30 -0.06
CA SER A 445 19.12 -2.71 0.25
C SER A 445 18.47 -3.56 -0.84
N VAL A 446 19.30 -4.35 -1.53
CA VAL A 446 18.82 -5.26 -2.57
C VAL A 446 18.23 -6.48 -1.88
N HIS A 447 17.01 -6.82 -2.25
CA HIS A 447 16.26 -7.96 -1.73
C HIS A 447 16.00 -8.99 -2.82
N ASP A 448 15.88 -10.25 -2.42
CA ASP A 448 15.38 -11.33 -3.26
C ASP A 448 13.85 -11.37 -3.18
N PHE A 449 13.19 -11.10 -4.31
CA PHE A 449 11.74 -11.13 -4.47
C PHE A 449 11.30 -12.48 -5.02
N LEU A 450 10.29 -13.07 -4.38
CA LEU A 450 9.46 -14.11 -4.97
C LEU A 450 8.10 -13.52 -5.32
N LEU A 451 7.86 -13.35 -6.62
CA LEU A 451 6.64 -12.75 -7.14
C LEU A 451 5.75 -13.81 -7.80
N VAL A 452 4.44 -13.67 -7.64
CA VAL A 452 3.43 -14.50 -8.29
C VAL A 452 2.52 -13.59 -9.09
N TRP A 453 2.60 -13.71 -10.41
CA TRP A 453 1.70 -13.02 -11.34
C TRP A 453 0.61 -14.00 -11.78
N ASP A 454 -0.43 -14.12 -10.95
CA ASP A 454 -1.61 -14.99 -11.20
C ASP A 454 -2.72 -14.16 -11.86
N TRP A 455 -3.23 -14.58 -13.01
CA TRP A 455 -4.28 -13.87 -13.76
C TRP A 455 -5.70 -14.39 -13.48
N ASP A 456 -5.85 -15.45 -12.67
CA ASP A 456 -7.17 -16.02 -12.37
C ASP A 456 -7.79 -15.34 -11.13
N THR A 457 -8.82 -14.52 -11.39
CA THR A 457 -9.51 -13.66 -10.41
C THR A 457 -10.46 -14.41 -9.47
N SER A 458 -10.76 -15.68 -9.73
CA SER A 458 -11.74 -16.46 -8.95
C SER A 458 -11.28 -16.82 -7.52
N TYR A 459 -10.02 -16.53 -7.15
CA TYR A 459 -9.40 -16.95 -5.90
C TYR A 459 -8.79 -15.82 -5.06
N GLU A 460 -9.19 -14.55 -5.25
CA GLU A 460 -8.68 -13.43 -4.44
C GLU A 460 -8.89 -13.61 -2.91
N LYS A 461 -9.80 -14.49 -2.49
CA LYS A 461 -9.99 -14.87 -1.07
C LYS A 461 -8.85 -15.74 -0.49
N MET A 462 -7.90 -16.21 -1.29
CA MET A 462 -6.73 -16.97 -0.83
C MET A 462 -5.47 -16.10 -0.61
N SER A 463 -5.58 -14.77 -0.70
CA SER A 463 -4.42 -13.85 -0.65
C SER A 463 -3.62 -13.83 0.66
N ASP A 464 -4.06 -14.55 1.69
CA ASP A 464 -3.36 -14.72 2.98
C ASP A 464 -2.65 -16.09 3.12
N GLY A 465 -2.64 -16.90 2.06
CA GLY A 465 -1.99 -18.22 2.05
C GLY A 465 -0.47 -18.16 1.90
N LYS A 466 0.22 -19.21 2.36
CA LYS A 466 1.65 -19.44 2.08
C LYS A 466 1.85 -19.86 0.62
N TYR A 467 3.05 -19.62 0.07
CA TYR A 467 3.41 -19.99 -1.30
C TYR A 467 3.12 -21.47 -1.61
N GLU A 468 3.49 -22.39 -0.71
CA GLU A 468 3.21 -23.82 -0.88
C GLU A 468 1.72 -24.13 -0.96
N THR A 469 0.87 -23.42 -0.20
CA THR A 469 -0.58 -23.60 -0.24
C THR A 469 -1.12 -23.15 -1.60
N TRP A 470 -0.63 -22.02 -2.10
CA TRP A 470 -0.96 -21.55 -3.46
C TRP A 470 -0.49 -22.58 -4.51
N LEU A 471 0.78 -23.01 -4.46
CA LEU A 471 1.36 -23.95 -5.42
C LEU A 471 0.65 -25.30 -5.40
N SER A 472 0.37 -25.86 -4.22
CA SER A 472 -0.36 -27.13 -4.06
C SER A 472 -1.78 -27.06 -4.62
N SER A 473 -2.44 -25.90 -4.47
CA SER A 473 -3.80 -25.70 -4.97
C SER A 473 -3.87 -25.54 -6.50
N ARG A 474 -2.82 -24.98 -7.12
CA ARG A 474 -2.80 -24.61 -8.55
C ARG A 474 -2.02 -25.60 -9.42
N ALA A 475 -1.00 -26.24 -8.87
CA ALA A 475 -0.06 -27.12 -9.58
C ALA A 475 0.36 -28.32 -8.69
N PRO A 476 -0.61 -29.18 -8.28
CA PRO A 476 -0.36 -30.30 -7.34
C PRO A 476 0.67 -31.33 -7.87
N GLU A 477 0.77 -31.47 -9.18
CA GLU A 477 1.71 -32.39 -9.84
C GLU A 477 3.18 -31.98 -9.63
N HIS A 478 3.42 -30.70 -9.38
CA HIS A 478 4.76 -30.14 -9.16
C HIS A 478 5.14 -30.02 -7.69
N THR A 479 4.23 -30.37 -6.76
CA THR A 479 4.48 -30.32 -5.32
C THR A 479 5.26 -31.54 -4.81
N TYR A 480 5.17 -32.69 -5.50
CA TYR A 480 5.83 -33.93 -5.08
C TYR A 480 7.29 -34.09 -5.55
N GLY A 481 7.71 -33.32 -6.57
CA GLY A 481 9.09 -33.34 -7.09
C GLY A 481 10.04 -32.32 -6.46
N GLU A 482 9.49 -31.29 -5.81
CA GLU A 482 10.20 -30.26 -5.07
C GLU A 482 9.81 -30.37 -3.60
N SER A 483 10.37 -31.33 -2.87
CA SER A 483 10.33 -31.29 -1.40
C SER A 483 11.17 -30.10 -0.94
N GLU A 484 10.60 -28.89 -0.97
CA GLU A 484 11.25 -27.69 -0.48
C GLU A 484 11.74 -27.94 0.95
N CYS A 485 13.01 -27.62 1.19
CA CYS A 485 13.55 -27.76 2.54
C CYS A 485 12.89 -26.71 3.44
N GLN A 486 12.69 -27.03 4.72
CA GLN A 486 12.25 -26.05 5.72
C GLN A 486 13.10 -24.75 5.71
N SER A 487 14.38 -24.87 5.31
CA SER A 487 15.30 -23.75 5.08
C SER A 487 14.81 -22.77 4.01
N ASP A 488 14.25 -23.27 2.90
CA ASP A 488 13.81 -22.43 1.77
C ASP A 488 12.60 -21.57 2.17
N LYS A 489 11.66 -22.18 2.90
CA LYS A 489 10.50 -21.49 3.48
C LYS A 489 10.91 -20.40 4.47
N GLN A 490 11.87 -20.69 5.34
CA GLN A 490 12.40 -19.70 6.29
C GLN A 490 13.10 -18.54 5.56
N ASN A 491 13.85 -18.81 4.49
CA ASN A 491 14.49 -17.77 3.68
C ASN A 491 13.47 -16.90 2.93
N ARG A 492 12.40 -17.49 2.39
CA ARG A 492 11.29 -16.72 1.78
C ARG A 492 10.62 -15.80 2.79
N LEU A 493 10.25 -16.34 3.95
CA LEU A 493 9.62 -15.57 5.00
C LEU A 493 10.55 -14.44 5.49
N TRP A 494 11.84 -14.72 5.64
CA TRP A 494 12.86 -13.73 5.96
C TRP A 494 12.87 -12.58 4.94
N ASN A 495 12.96 -12.91 3.65
CA ASN A 495 12.98 -11.91 2.57
C ASN A 495 11.68 -11.09 2.54
N ALA A 496 10.52 -11.74 2.69
CA ALA A 496 9.23 -11.07 2.73
C ALA A 496 9.12 -10.07 3.89
N VAL A 497 9.57 -10.46 5.08
CA VAL A 497 9.60 -9.61 6.28
C VAL A 497 10.57 -8.44 6.12
N MET A 498 11.76 -8.67 5.54
CA MET A 498 12.72 -7.59 5.26
C MET A 498 12.17 -6.57 4.27
N ILE A 499 11.57 -7.03 3.16
CA ILE A 499 10.92 -6.19 2.15
C ILE A 499 9.79 -5.37 2.77
N MET A 500 8.88 -5.99 3.53
CA MET A 500 7.78 -5.30 4.20
C MET A 500 8.28 -4.24 5.19
N SER A 501 9.32 -4.57 5.96
CA SER A 501 9.89 -3.64 6.92
C SER A 501 10.56 -2.44 6.23
N ASP A 502 11.27 -2.67 5.13
CA ASP A 502 11.91 -1.60 4.34
C ASP A 502 10.90 -0.77 3.56
N ALA A 503 9.75 -1.33 3.18
CA ALA A 503 8.63 -0.60 2.59
C ALA A 503 8.00 0.43 3.53
N GLY A 504 8.21 0.29 4.84
CA GLY A 504 7.55 1.15 5.83
C GLY A 504 6.28 0.55 6.44
N SER A 505 6.03 -0.75 6.26
CA SER A 505 4.85 -1.42 6.82
C SER A 505 4.81 -1.33 8.35
N ASN A 506 3.61 -1.15 8.88
CA ASN A 506 3.29 -1.15 10.31
C ASN A 506 2.20 -2.18 10.66
N LYS A 507 1.96 -3.16 9.78
CA LYS A 507 0.96 -4.22 10.00
C LYS A 507 1.31 -5.07 11.23
N SER A 508 0.31 -5.45 12.02
CA SER A 508 0.48 -6.32 13.20
C SER A 508 1.15 -7.65 12.84
N HIS A 509 0.74 -8.29 11.73
CA HIS A 509 1.33 -9.54 11.26
C HIS A 509 2.85 -9.46 11.04
N LEU A 510 3.37 -8.31 10.60
CA LEU A 510 4.82 -8.11 10.45
C LEU A 510 5.52 -8.17 11.83
N ILE A 511 4.93 -7.49 12.82
CA ILE A 511 5.45 -7.48 14.19
C ILE A 511 5.42 -8.89 14.78
N ASP A 512 4.30 -9.60 14.67
CA ASP A 512 4.14 -10.96 15.21
C ASP A 512 5.16 -11.92 14.57
N THR A 513 5.35 -11.82 13.25
CA THR A 513 6.33 -12.64 12.52
C THR A 513 7.76 -12.33 12.96
N LEU A 514 8.11 -11.06 13.09
CA LEU A 514 9.43 -10.65 13.56
C LEU A 514 9.71 -11.11 15.01
N GLN A 515 8.71 -11.08 15.88
CA GLN A 515 8.82 -11.58 17.25
C GLN A 515 9.11 -13.09 17.26
N GLU A 516 8.37 -13.87 16.46
CA GLU A 516 8.57 -15.32 16.39
C GLU A 516 9.93 -15.68 15.78
N MET A 517 10.37 -14.95 14.74
CA MET A 517 11.72 -15.08 14.19
C MET A 517 12.79 -14.77 15.22
N LYS A 518 12.67 -13.65 15.94
CA LYS A 518 13.60 -13.28 17.01
C LYS A 518 13.71 -14.41 18.03
N LYS A 519 12.57 -14.92 18.51
CA LYS A 519 12.52 -16.01 19.50
C LYS A 519 13.18 -17.30 18.99
N THR A 520 12.94 -17.64 17.72
CA THR A 520 13.54 -18.83 17.09
C THR A 520 15.06 -18.67 16.97
N TYR A 521 15.54 -17.54 16.44
CA TYR A 521 16.98 -17.30 16.32
C TYR A 521 17.70 -17.21 17.67
N THR A 522 17.09 -16.59 18.68
CA THR A 522 17.66 -16.57 20.04
C THR A 522 17.79 -17.97 20.62
N LYS A 523 16.77 -18.83 20.42
CA LYS A 523 16.78 -20.21 20.91
C LYS A 523 17.85 -21.06 20.22
N ASP A 524 17.99 -20.92 18.91
CA ASP A 524 18.81 -21.82 18.10
C ASP A 524 20.29 -21.39 18.06
N PHE A 525 20.58 -20.08 18.13
CA PHE A 525 21.93 -19.53 17.92
C PHE A 525 22.43 -18.63 19.07
N GLY A 526 21.59 -18.32 20.06
CA GLY A 526 21.96 -17.53 21.24
C GLY A 526 21.85 -16.01 21.08
N GLU A 527 22.19 -15.28 22.15
CA GLU A 527 22.18 -13.82 22.18
C GLU A 527 23.38 -13.26 21.40
N GLY A 528 23.13 -12.63 20.25
CA GLY A 528 24.17 -12.01 19.42
C GLY A 528 24.13 -12.40 17.94
N GLU A 529 23.28 -13.35 17.56
CA GLU A 529 23.15 -13.78 16.16
C GLU A 529 22.72 -12.60 15.24
N PRO A 530 23.39 -12.37 14.09
CA PRO A 530 23.09 -11.21 13.22
C PRO A 530 21.64 -11.14 12.74
N ARG A 531 21.01 -12.29 12.45
CA ARG A 531 19.58 -12.34 12.07
C ARG A 531 18.66 -11.90 13.21
N MET A 532 18.93 -12.35 14.44
CA MET A 532 18.19 -11.92 15.63
C MET A 532 18.33 -10.39 15.83
N LEU A 533 19.55 -9.85 15.71
CA LEU A 533 19.80 -8.42 15.87
C LEU A 533 19.11 -7.59 14.78
N THR A 534 19.07 -8.11 13.55
CA THR A 534 18.31 -7.50 12.46
C THR A 534 16.81 -7.51 12.75
N CYS A 535 16.27 -8.62 13.29
CA CYS A 535 14.87 -8.67 13.74
C CYS A 535 14.57 -7.60 14.80
N MET A 536 15.46 -7.40 15.78
CA MET A 536 15.29 -6.35 16.81
C MET A 536 15.31 -4.95 16.19
N SER A 537 16.23 -4.68 15.26
CA SER A 537 16.27 -3.42 14.50
C SER A 537 14.94 -3.16 13.80
N LYS A 538 14.44 -4.15 13.02
CA LYS A 538 13.16 -4.03 12.31
C LYS A 538 11.96 -3.92 13.26
N LEU A 539 11.94 -4.67 14.37
CA LEU A 539 10.90 -4.59 15.40
C LEU A 539 10.82 -3.19 15.99
N SER A 540 11.97 -2.60 16.35
CA SER A 540 12.00 -1.26 16.92
C SER A 540 11.36 -0.23 15.99
N LEU A 541 11.65 -0.31 14.68
CA LEU A 541 11.06 0.57 13.68
C LEU A 541 9.57 0.28 13.46
N ALA A 542 9.17 -1.00 13.43
CA ALA A 542 7.78 -1.40 13.25
C ALA A 542 6.90 -0.97 14.43
N TYR A 543 7.37 -1.16 15.67
CA TYR A 543 6.71 -0.66 16.86
C TYR A 543 6.58 0.87 16.85
N GLY A 544 7.67 1.57 16.53
CA GLY A 544 7.65 3.04 16.43
C GLY A 544 6.57 3.53 15.47
N ARG A 545 6.52 2.96 14.25
CA ARG A 545 5.49 3.28 13.23
C ARG A 545 4.06 2.90 13.64
N ALA A 546 3.90 1.92 14.53
CA ALA A 546 2.61 1.51 15.07
C ALA A 546 2.18 2.34 16.30
N GLY A 547 3.01 3.31 16.73
CA GLY A 547 2.77 4.10 17.95
C GLY A 547 3.09 3.36 19.25
N ARG A 548 3.70 2.17 19.17
CA ARG A 548 4.12 1.32 20.30
C ARG A 548 5.49 1.75 20.82
N ILE A 549 5.54 2.96 21.39
CA ILE A 549 6.79 3.70 21.59
C ILE A 549 7.75 3.02 22.57
N TRP A 550 7.25 2.50 23.70
CA TRP A 550 8.13 1.91 24.70
C TRP A 550 8.70 0.57 24.23
N GLU A 551 7.92 -0.24 23.49
CA GLU A 551 8.44 -1.47 22.87
C GLU A 551 9.50 -1.14 21.82
N ALA A 552 9.31 -0.05 21.07
CA ALA A 552 10.27 0.44 20.10
C ALA A 552 11.61 0.79 20.76
N GLU A 553 11.59 1.64 21.79
CA GLU A 553 12.80 2.05 22.53
C GLU A 553 13.46 0.85 23.22
N ASN A 554 12.69 -0.03 23.86
CA ASN A 554 13.23 -1.22 24.53
C ASN A 554 13.98 -2.13 23.54
N GLU A 555 13.34 -2.51 22.42
CA GLU A 555 13.98 -3.33 21.41
C GLU A 555 15.22 -2.66 20.81
N PHE A 556 15.14 -1.35 20.54
CA PHE A 556 16.24 -0.57 20.00
C PHE A 556 17.45 -0.58 20.93
N TRP A 557 17.29 -0.18 22.19
CA TRP A 557 18.42 -0.05 23.11
C TRP A 557 19.03 -1.39 23.49
N CYS A 558 18.20 -2.43 23.73
CA CYS A 558 18.72 -3.77 23.96
C CYS A 558 19.56 -4.28 22.77
N MET A 559 19.12 -3.99 21.53
CA MET A 559 19.89 -4.34 20.34
C MET A 559 21.21 -3.58 20.27
N ILE A 560 21.20 -2.26 20.47
CA ILE A 560 22.40 -1.41 20.40
C ILE A 560 23.46 -1.93 21.38
N TRP A 561 23.09 -2.21 22.62
CA TRP A 561 24.04 -2.71 23.61
C TRP A 561 24.55 -4.12 23.31
N THR A 562 23.70 -4.98 22.75
CA THR A 562 24.15 -6.31 22.30
C THR A 562 25.16 -6.18 21.15
N LYS A 563 24.92 -5.28 20.18
CA LYS A 563 25.86 -5.01 19.07
C LYS A 563 27.17 -4.39 19.54
N MET A 564 27.14 -3.46 20.48
CA MET A 564 28.35 -2.84 21.03
C MET A 564 29.25 -3.83 21.78
N GLY A 565 28.70 -4.97 22.23
CA GLY A 565 29.47 -6.09 22.78
C GLY A 565 30.20 -6.95 21.74
N LEU A 566 29.92 -6.78 20.44
CA LEU A 566 30.45 -7.59 19.34
C LEU A 566 31.56 -6.83 18.56
N PRO A 567 32.63 -7.51 18.11
CA PRO A 567 33.77 -6.87 17.43
C PRO A 567 33.45 -6.11 16.14
N GLU A 568 32.41 -6.51 15.40
CA GLU A 568 32.01 -5.93 14.10
C GLU A 568 30.77 -5.01 14.22
N GLY A 569 30.26 -4.78 15.42
CA GLY A 569 28.93 -4.17 15.63
C GLY A 569 28.84 -2.66 15.39
N VAL A 570 29.95 -1.92 15.43
CA VAL A 570 29.93 -0.44 15.45
C VAL A 570 29.36 0.18 14.16
N GLN A 571 29.67 -0.38 12.99
CA GLN A 571 29.14 0.12 11.71
C GLN A 571 27.62 -0.07 11.59
N GLU A 572 27.13 -1.23 12.02
CA GLU A 572 25.69 -1.51 12.05
C GLU A 572 24.96 -0.64 13.08
N VAL A 573 25.59 -0.37 14.23
CA VAL A 573 25.05 0.56 15.25
C VAL A 573 24.87 1.97 14.69
N ILE A 574 25.83 2.50 13.91
CA ILE A 574 25.72 3.81 13.26
C ILE A 574 24.51 3.85 12.32
N LYS A 575 24.30 2.79 11.54
CA LYS A 575 23.16 2.66 10.62
C LYS A 575 21.82 2.58 11.37
N ASP A 576 21.77 1.85 12.48
CA ASP A 576 20.59 1.73 13.32
C ASP A 576 20.25 3.05 14.04
N LEU A 577 21.24 3.74 14.61
CA LEU A 577 21.08 5.07 15.23
C LEU A 577 20.49 6.07 14.23
N THR A 578 21.02 6.08 13.01
CA THR A 578 20.54 6.95 11.93
C THR A 578 19.09 6.61 11.54
N SER A 579 18.79 5.30 11.38
CA SER A 579 17.45 4.84 11.00
C SER A 579 16.39 5.12 12.07
N PHE A 580 16.73 4.89 13.35
CA PHE A 580 15.84 5.17 14.48
C PHE A 580 15.68 6.68 14.71
N GLY A 581 16.75 7.47 14.50
CA GLY A 581 16.69 8.93 14.48
C GLY A 581 15.75 9.47 13.40
N ALA A 582 15.76 8.91 12.20
CA ALA A 582 14.82 9.27 11.13
C ALA A 582 13.36 8.94 11.52
N MET A 583 13.13 7.80 12.18
CA MET A 583 11.82 7.45 12.73
C MET A 583 11.35 8.50 13.76
N TRP A 584 12.22 8.94 14.67
CA TRP A 584 11.87 9.99 15.64
C TRP A 584 11.56 11.33 15.01
N LYS A 585 12.35 11.72 14.00
CA LYS A 585 12.11 12.95 13.23
C LYS A 585 10.71 12.94 12.60
N SER A 586 10.25 11.78 12.11
CA SER A 586 8.91 11.62 11.53
C SER A 586 7.76 11.72 12.54
N HIS A 587 8.03 11.40 13.80
CA HIS A 587 7.10 11.60 14.92
C HIS A 587 7.20 13.00 15.54
N GLY A 588 7.97 13.92 14.93
CA GLY A 588 8.15 15.28 15.43
C GLY A 588 9.11 15.40 16.63
N GLN A 589 9.80 14.33 17.03
CA GLN A 589 10.72 14.31 18.16
C GLN A 589 12.15 14.71 17.71
N LEU A 590 12.30 15.97 17.33
CA LEU A 590 13.54 16.50 16.74
C LEU A 590 14.75 16.42 17.69
N ASP A 591 14.54 16.62 18.99
CA ASP A 591 15.62 16.57 19.99
C ASP A 591 16.20 15.15 20.10
N ARG A 592 15.32 14.13 20.19
CA ARG A 592 15.73 12.72 20.22
C ARG A 592 16.49 12.34 18.94
N ALA A 593 15.96 12.72 17.78
CA ALA A 593 16.61 12.47 16.50
C ALA A 593 18.00 13.12 16.42
N THR A 594 18.15 14.35 16.94
CA THR A 594 19.41 15.09 16.95
C THR A 594 20.46 14.41 17.83
N HIS A 595 20.08 13.94 19.02
CA HIS A 595 20.99 13.22 19.91
C HIS A 595 21.49 11.89 19.31
N LEU A 596 20.61 11.13 18.66
CA LEU A 596 20.98 9.89 17.98
C LEU A 596 21.91 10.17 16.79
N GLN A 597 21.63 11.22 16.01
CA GLN A 597 22.47 11.63 14.89
C GLN A 597 23.87 12.08 15.35
N LYS A 598 23.96 12.93 16.37
CA LYS A 598 25.24 13.35 16.97
C LYS A 598 26.04 12.14 17.48
N THR A 599 25.37 11.20 18.13
CA THR A 599 26.01 9.96 18.60
C THR A 599 26.55 9.12 17.43
N ALA A 600 25.78 8.99 16.35
CA ALA A 600 26.22 8.30 15.15
C ALA A 600 27.42 8.98 14.49
N ASP A 601 27.45 10.31 14.44
CA ASP A 601 28.56 11.07 13.86
C ASP A 601 29.82 10.99 14.74
N LEU A 602 29.67 11.03 16.07
CA LEU A 602 30.77 10.79 17.01
C LEU A 602 31.39 9.40 16.85
N LEU A 603 30.57 8.35 16.68
CA LEU A 603 31.08 7.00 16.45
C LEU A 603 31.84 6.89 15.12
N LYS A 604 31.47 7.66 14.08
CA LYS A 604 32.23 7.72 12.82
C LYS A 604 33.59 8.39 13.02
N GLU A 605 33.64 9.48 13.79
CA GLU A 605 34.88 10.24 14.05
C GLU A 605 35.88 9.44 14.89
N VAL A 606 35.40 8.64 15.84
CA VAL A 606 36.23 7.99 16.85
C VAL A 606 36.75 6.61 16.41
N GLY A 607 36.18 6.01 15.37
CA GLY A 607 36.67 4.77 14.76
C GLY A 607 35.91 3.49 15.18
N ILE A 608 36.17 2.38 14.47
CA ILE A 608 35.34 1.15 14.44
C ILE A 608 35.59 0.22 15.65
N HIS A 609 36.54 0.54 16.53
CA HIS A 609 36.89 -0.32 17.67
C HIS A 609 36.30 0.20 18.98
N PRO A 610 35.97 -0.71 19.93
CA PRO A 610 35.55 -0.31 21.27
C PRO A 610 36.63 0.58 21.89
N LEU A 611 36.26 1.81 22.25
CA LEU A 611 37.17 2.75 22.88
C LEU A 611 37.70 2.18 24.19
N THR A 612 39.02 2.29 24.40
CA THR A 612 39.57 2.13 25.74
C THR A 612 39.02 3.23 26.66
N ALA A 613 38.97 2.96 27.97
CA ALA A 613 38.49 3.94 28.95
C ALA A 613 39.24 5.29 28.86
N ASP A 614 40.53 5.25 28.55
CA ASP A 614 41.36 6.46 28.39
C ASP A 614 41.00 7.23 27.10
N GLU A 615 40.76 6.54 25.99
CA GLU A 615 40.32 7.16 24.72
C GLU A 615 38.90 7.74 24.82
N ALA A 616 37.96 7.02 25.46
CA ALA A 616 36.61 7.53 25.69
C ALA A 616 36.63 8.83 26.49
N VAL A 617 37.45 8.89 27.54
CA VAL A 617 37.61 10.09 28.37
C VAL A 617 38.30 11.22 27.60
N GLU A 618 39.31 10.93 26.77
CA GLU A 618 40.01 11.94 25.96
C GLU A 618 39.08 12.52 24.87
N THR A 619 38.29 11.67 24.21
CA THR A 619 37.24 12.06 23.26
C THR A 619 36.20 12.95 23.94
N ILE A 620 35.71 12.57 25.13
CA ILE A 620 34.79 13.41 25.92
C ILE A 620 35.44 14.76 26.29
N ARG A 621 36.74 14.78 26.64
CA ARG A 621 37.44 16.04 26.95
C ARG A 621 37.59 16.96 25.75
N SER A 622 37.87 16.39 24.58
CA SER A 622 38.03 17.12 23.32
C SER A 622 36.72 17.74 22.84
N ILE A 623 35.64 16.96 22.88
CA ILE A 623 34.34 17.37 22.33
C ILE A 623 33.49 18.14 23.34
N TYR A 624 33.62 17.84 24.64
CA TYR A 624 32.82 18.44 25.71
C TYR A 624 33.70 19.04 26.83
N PRO A 625 34.37 20.18 26.57
CA PRO A 625 35.30 20.79 27.51
C PRO A 625 34.66 21.17 28.86
N GLU A 626 33.35 21.44 28.91
CA GLU A 626 32.59 21.70 30.15
C GLU A 626 32.62 20.49 31.13
N VAL A 627 32.50 19.27 30.60
CA VAL A 627 32.58 18.00 31.37
C VAL A 627 34.03 17.73 31.80
N ALA A 628 35.02 18.17 31.02
CA ALA A 628 36.43 18.14 31.39
C ALA A 628 36.80 19.15 32.49
N ILE A 629 36.17 20.33 32.48
CA ILE A 629 36.40 21.41 33.45
C ILE A 629 35.87 21.01 34.85
N SER A 630 34.77 20.26 34.92
CA SER A 630 34.20 19.77 36.18
C SER A 630 35.03 18.64 36.81
N LEU A 631 35.58 17.74 35.98
CA LEU A 631 36.60 16.75 36.33
C LEU A 631 37.81 17.39 37.04
N VAL A 632 38.32 18.51 36.52
CA VAL A 632 39.42 19.30 37.12
C VAL A 632 38.99 19.93 38.45
N ARG A 633 37.75 20.45 38.55
CA ARG A 633 37.19 21.03 39.78
C ARG A 633 37.00 20.00 40.90
N ARG A 634 36.68 18.74 40.60
CA ARG A 634 36.52 17.67 41.59
C ARG A 634 37.87 17.19 42.15
N ARG A 635 38.92 17.13 41.31
CA ARG A 635 40.32 16.95 41.77
C ARG A 635 40.78 18.08 42.69
N LEU A 636 40.40 19.33 42.39
CA LEU A 636 40.66 20.50 43.25
C LEU A 636 39.90 20.46 44.60
N ARG A 637 38.72 19.82 44.66
CA ARG A 637 37.96 19.64 45.93
C ARG A 637 38.58 18.55 46.83
N LYS A 638 39.07 17.43 46.29
CA LYS A 638 39.87 16.44 47.07
C LYS A 638 41.14 17.10 47.67
N HIS A 639 41.73 18.07 46.99
CA HIS A 639 42.85 18.88 47.51
C HIS A 639 42.48 19.91 48.61
N ARG A 640 41.21 20.26 48.81
CA ARG A 640 40.81 21.12 49.96
C ARG A 640 40.91 20.40 51.30
N GLY A 641 40.81 19.07 51.33
CA GLY A 641 41.16 18.26 52.50
C GLY A 641 42.66 18.33 52.81
N LEU A 642 43.49 18.37 51.77
CA LEU A 642 44.94 18.52 51.92
C LEU A 642 45.35 19.93 52.37
N ARG A 643 44.57 20.98 52.06
CA ARG A 643 44.81 22.36 52.57
C ARG A 643 44.68 22.46 54.10
N ARG A 644 43.76 21.71 54.72
CA ARG A 644 43.69 21.63 56.20
C ARG A 644 44.91 20.89 56.77
N ALA A 645 45.32 19.79 56.14
CA ALA A 645 46.53 19.04 56.53
C ALA A 645 47.85 19.81 56.29
N THR A 646 47.93 20.66 55.26
CA THR A 646 49.12 21.52 55.00
C THR A 646 49.20 22.71 55.95
N THR A 647 48.09 23.16 56.53
CA THR A 647 48.11 24.20 57.57
C THR A 647 48.64 23.62 58.89
N GLU A 648 48.32 22.36 59.18
CA GLU A 648 48.86 21.58 60.31
C GLU A 648 50.36 21.24 60.12
N ALA A 649 50.76 20.88 58.88
CA ALA A 649 52.16 20.56 58.55
C ALA A 649 53.09 21.78 58.56
N ARG A 650 52.56 22.99 58.29
CA ARG A 650 53.31 24.25 58.38
C ARG A 650 53.77 24.59 59.81
N ARG A 651 53.14 24.02 60.84
CA ARG A 651 53.58 24.14 62.25
C ARG A 651 54.78 23.25 62.60
N ARG A 652 55.20 22.31 61.75
CA ARG A 652 56.29 21.35 62.04
C ARG A 652 57.52 21.47 61.13
N GLY A 653 57.64 22.54 60.35
CA GLY A 653 58.90 22.96 59.70
C GLY A 653 59.60 21.91 58.83
N ARG A 654 59.07 21.63 57.62
CA ARG A 654 59.83 20.96 56.55
C ARG A 654 59.67 21.69 55.20
N SER A 655 60.75 21.67 54.42
CA SER A 655 60.99 22.44 53.19
C SER A 655 60.10 22.04 52.00
N ILE A 656 59.77 23.04 51.17
CA ILE A 656 58.96 22.93 49.95
C ILE A 656 59.90 22.62 48.78
N GLN A 657 60.11 21.33 48.49
CA GLN A 657 60.76 20.88 47.25
C GLN A 657 60.19 19.54 46.71
N GLU A 658 58.90 19.28 46.97
CA GLU A 658 58.17 18.12 46.43
C GLU A 658 56.80 18.52 45.83
N VAL A 659 56.75 19.58 45.01
CA VAL A 659 55.49 20.02 44.37
C VAL A 659 55.54 19.96 42.83
N ASN A 660 56.70 19.72 42.22
CA ASN A 660 56.85 19.68 40.76
C ASN A 660 57.40 18.34 40.25
N GLN A 661 56.58 17.29 40.32
CA GLN A 661 56.69 16.15 39.39
C GLN A 661 55.45 16.14 38.47
N PRO A 662 55.60 15.78 37.18
CA PRO A 662 54.46 15.53 36.31
C PRO A 662 53.68 14.34 36.88
N PHE A 663 52.49 14.60 37.42
CA PHE A 663 51.67 13.54 38.04
C PHE A 663 51.25 12.54 36.97
N GLY A 664 51.82 11.34 37.07
CA GLY A 664 51.76 10.28 36.06
C GLY A 664 50.37 9.72 35.76
N GLN A 665 50.32 9.03 34.62
CA GLN A 665 49.32 8.04 34.21
C GLN A 665 48.90 7.19 35.41
N LYS A 666 47.77 7.54 36.03
CA LYS A 666 47.06 6.63 36.92
C LYS A 666 45.86 6.11 36.14
N SER A 667 45.89 4.81 35.84
CA SER A 667 44.78 4.01 35.36
C SER A 667 43.46 4.51 35.97
N LEU A 668 42.49 4.86 35.12
CA LEU A 668 41.14 5.16 35.56
C LEU A 668 40.54 3.90 36.21
N THR A 669 40.28 3.96 37.51
CA THR A 669 39.52 2.93 38.25
C THR A 669 38.03 3.03 37.93
N ALA A 670 37.28 1.92 38.05
CA ALA A 670 35.82 1.87 37.84
C ALA A 670 35.05 2.97 38.62
N GLU A 671 35.41 3.22 39.88
CA GLU A 671 34.84 4.31 40.70
C GLU A 671 34.99 5.72 40.08
N ASN A 672 36.03 5.96 39.26
CA ASN A 672 36.20 7.25 38.59
C ASN A 672 35.32 7.37 37.34
N LEU A 673 35.01 6.25 36.68
CA LEU A 673 34.12 6.20 35.51
C LEU A 673 32.65 6.36 35.90
N GLU A 674 32.21 5.73 36.99
CA GLU A 674 30.85 5.93 37.54
C GLU A 674 30.63 7.38 38.00
N GLY A 675 31.64 7.97 38.65
CA GLY A 675 31.60 9.38 39.07
C GLY A 675 31.54 10.35 37.89
N LEU A 676 32.10 9.97 36.75
CA LEU A 676 32.03 10.69 35.48
C LEU A 676 30.67 10.52 34.80
N LEU A 677 30.14 9.30 34.79
CA LEU A 677 28.80 9.02 34.27
C LEU A 677 27.75 9.82 35.02
N MET A 678 27.82 9.86 36.36
CA MET A 678 26.93 10.69 37.17
C MET A 678 27.00 12.17 36.83
N GLU A 679 28.18 12.69 36.51
CA GLU A 679 28.34 14.09 36.15
C GLU A 679 27.85 14.37 34.72
N ALA A 680 28.09 13.46 33.78
CA ALA A 680 27.51 13.51 32.44
C ALA A 680 25.97 13.47 32.52
N ILE A 681 25.39 12.61 33.37
CA ILE A 681 23.96 12.57 33.66
C ILE A 681 23.49 13.84 34.37
N GLU A 682 24.32 14.55 35.14
CA GLU A 682 23.94 15.82 35.77
C GLU A 682 23.94 17.01 34.80
N GLN A 683 24.80 16.98 33.79
CA GLN A 683 24.95 17.99 32.73
C GLN A 683 24.17 17.66 31.44
N GLY A 684 23.71 16.41 31.31
CA GLY A 684 22.91 15.79 30.24
C GLY A 684 23.12 16.36 28.84
N ASN A 685 24.26 16.13 28.20
CA ASN A 685 25.22 15.09 28.52
C ASN A 685 24.93 13.73 27.84
N PHE A 686 23.96 13.63 26.92
CA PHE A 686 23.52 12.34 26.37
C PHE A 686 24.65 11.59 25.66
N GLU A 687 25.38 12.26 24.78
CA GLU A 687 26.46 11.69 23.99
C GLU A 687 27.61 11.21 24.89
N ALA A 688 27.97 12.01 25.91
CA ALA A 688 28.96 11.60 26.91
C ALA A 688 28.47 10.43 27.78
N THR A 689 27.17 10.41 28.12
CA THR A 689 26.53 9.29 28.86
C THR A 689 26.64 8.01 28.05
N PHE A 690 26.30 8.04 26.76
CA PHE A 690 26.40 6.89 25.86
C PHE A 690 27.83 6.36 25.76
N LEU A 691 28.82 7.22 25.51
CA LEU A 691 30.22 6.81 25.38
C LEU A 691 30.79 6.18 26.67
N LEU A 692 30.46 6.75 27.83
CA LEU A 692 30.85 6.17 29.12
C LEU A 692 30.18 4.81 29.32
N LEU A 693 28.91 4.68 28.94
CA LEU A 693 28.18 3.41 29.03
C LEU A 693 28.68 2.33 28.05
N CYS A 694 29.60 2.63 27.14
CA CYS A 694 30.28 1.58 26.37
C CYS A 694 31.30 0.79 27.21
N GLN A 695 31.72 1.31 28.36
CA GLN A 695 32.73 0.68 29.23
C GLN A 695 32.08 -0.39 30.11
N LYS A 696 32.57 -1.64 30.03
CA LYS A 696 31.99 -2.83 30.69
C LYS A 696 32.05 -2.76 32.21
N GLU A 697 32.97 -1.99 32.77
CA GLU A 697 33.24 -1.85 34.20
C GLU A 697 32.25 -0.94 34.95
N ILE A 698 31.33 -0.30 34.24
CA ILE A 698 30.32 0.58 34.83
C ILE A 698 29.03 -0.18 35.10
N GLU A 699 28.59 -0.20 36.36
CA GLU A 699 27.27 -0.70 36.75
C GLU A 699 26.25 0.45 36.84
N VAL A 700 25.05 0.26 36.31
CA VAL A 700 23.98 1.28 36.38
C VAL A 700 23.26 1.18 37.72
N ALA A 701 23.57 2.10 38.63
CA ALA A 701 22.90 2.19 39.93
C ALA A 701 21.53 2.90 39.84
N GLU A 702 20.61 2.57 40.75
CA GLU A 702 19.31 3.23 40.91
C GLU A 702 19.42 4.77 40.97
N THR A 703 20.44 5.26 41.70
CA THR A 703 20.68 6.70 41.86
C THR A 703 20.98 7.41 40.54
N MET A 704 21.59 6.73 39.55
CA MET A 704 21.83 7.26 38.21
C MET A 704 20.51 7.41 37.44
N VAL A 705 19.63 6.40 37.51
CA VAL A 705 18.33 6.38 36.84
C VAL A 705 17.42 7.47 37.38
N ILE A 706 17.29 7.59 38.71
CA ILE A 706 16.49 8.65 39.34
C ILE A 706 16.98 10.04 38.93
N LYS A 707 18.30 10.21 38.79
CA LYS A 707 18.89 11.51 38.42
C LYS A 707 18.68 11.84 36.95
N ALA A 708 18.77 10.84 36.07
CA ALA A 708 18.42 10.98 34.66
C ALA A 708 16.96 11.43 34.49
N ILE A 709 16.02 10.77 35.20
CA ILE A 709 14.59 11.14 35.21
C ILE A 709 14.35 12.58 35.67
N LYS A 710 15.04 13.03 36.73
CA LYS A 710 14.81 14.35 37.33
C LYS A 710 15.35 15.51 36.49
N LYS A 711 16.32 15.27 35.62
CA LYS A 711 17.09 16.33 34.96
C LYS A 711 16.98 16.37 33.44
N TYR A 712 16.74 15.25 32.75
CA TYR A 712 16.88 15.14 31.29
C TYR A 712 15.70 14.47 30.58
N GLY A 713 15.75 14.49 29.24
CA GLY A 713 14.75 13.86 28.36
C GLY A 713 14.90 12.34 28.28
N ASP A 714 13.83 11.67 27.84
CA ASP A 714 13.67 10.22 27.93
C ASP A 714 14.78 9.39 27.26
N SER A 715 15.49 9.93 26.26
CA SER A 715 16.57 9.21 25.58
C SER A 715 17.68 8.76 26.53
N THR A 716 18.07 9.58 27.51
CA THR A 716 19.08 9.21 28.51
C THR A 716 18.58 8.08 29.41
N ILE A 717 17.29 8.08 29.75
CA ILE A 717 16.66 7.04 30.58
C ILE A 717 16.69 5.71 29.83
N TRP A 718 16.25 5.72 28.57
CA TRP A 718 16.23 4.53 27.72
C TRP A 718 17.63 3.97 27.44
N CYS A 719 18.62 4.85 27.25
CA CYS A 719 20.03 4.48 27.11
C CYS A 719 20.54 3.70 28.34
N LEU A 720 20.19 4.13 29.56
CA LEU A 720 20.53 3.46 30.82
C LEU A 720 19.78 2.14 30.99
N LEU A 721 18.45 2.15 30.85
CA LEU A 721 17.59 0.99 31.09
C LEU A 721 17.87 -0.15 30.09
N GLY A 722 18.17 0.17 28.84
CA GLY A 722 18.45 -0.84 27.83
C GLY A 722 19.76 -1.60 28.04
N ARG A 723 20.73 -1.04 28.79
CA ARG A 723 22.06 -1.64 28.99
C ARG A 723 22.02 -2.81 29.98
N GLU A 724 21.42 -2.60 31.14
CA GLU A 724 21.39 -3.57 32.24
C GLU A 724 20.13 -4.47 32.22
N LYS A 725 19.32 -4.40 31.15
CA LYS A 725 18.06 -5.17 30.99
C LYS A 725 17.22 -5.16 32.29
N ASP A 726 17.03 -6.32 32.92
CA ASP A 726 16.21 -6.55 34.11
C ASP A 726 17.01 -6.49 35.43
N LEU A 727 18.30 -6.12 35.39
CA LEU A 727 19.19 -6.08 36.55
C LEU A 727 19.04 -4.80 37.38
N VAL A 728 18.49 -3.72 36.80
CA VAL A 728 18.20 -2.50 37.55
C VAL A 728 17.01 -2.74 38.49
N GLN A 729 17.24 -2.58 39.79
CA GLN A 729 16.17 -2.64 40.79
C GLN A 729 15.22 -1.44 40.59
N ILE A 730 14.01 -1.72 40.11
CA ILE A 730 12.95 -0.71 40.00
C ILE A 730 12.25 -0.57 41.35
N THR A 731 12.36 0.63 41.93
CA THR A 731 11.72 1.01 43.19
C THR A 731 10.53 1.93 42.94
N GLU A 732 9.68 2.09 43.95
CA GLU A 732 8.58 3.05 43.91
C GLU A 732 9.07 4.48 43.64
N ASP A 733 10.24 4.87 44.16
CA ASP A 733 10.84 6.19 43.96
C ASP A 733 11.19 6.46 42.48
N ILE A 734 11.63 5.44 41.73
CA ILE A 734 11.84 5.54 40.28
C ILE A 734 10.51 5.79 39.56
N VAL A 735 9.46 5.04 39.95
CA VAL A 735 8.13 5.12 39.33
C VAL A 735 7.49 6.48 39.60
N ILE A 736 7.56 6.97 40.83
CA ILE A 736 7.10 8.32 41.20
C ILE A 736 7.86 9.37 40.40
N ALA A 737 9.20 9.28 40.35
CA ALA A 737 10.01 10.22 39.59
C ALA A 737 9.65 10.21 38.09
N ALA A 738 9.43 9.04 37.50
CA ALA A 738 9.05 8.90 36.09
C ALA A 738 7.65 9.47 35.85
N ALA A 739 6.69 9.17 36.72
CA ALA A 739 5.32 9.65 36.63
C ALA A 739 5.23 11.18 36.67
N ILE A 740 6.15 11.89 37.35
CA ILE A 740 6.13 13.36 37.41
C ILE A 740 6.90 14.07 36.28
N LYS A 741 7.93 13.44 35.70
CA LYS A 741 8.89 14.13 34.81
C LYS A 741 9.11 13.49 33.44
N SER A 742 8.79 12.20 33.26
CA SER A 742 9.04 11.46 32.02
C SER A 742 7.78 11.31 31.18
N SER A 743 7.95 10.81 29.95
CA SER A 743 6.83 10.49 29.07
C SER A 743 6.11 9.20 29.48
N GLU A 744 4.92 9.04 28.89
CA GLU A 744 4.11 7.81 28.95
C GLU A 744 4.94 6.55 28.66
N SER A 745 5.84 6.60 27.68
CA SER A 745 6.64 5.45 27.27
C SER A 745 7.52 4.88 28.38
N VAL A 746 8.17 5.75 29.16
CA VAL A 746 9.04 5.35 30.27
C VAL A 746 8.19 4.74 31.39
N LEU A 747 7.07 5.40 31.73
CA LEU A 747 6.18 4.90 32.77
C LEU A 747 5.54 3.56 32.39
N GLN A 748 5.14 3.40 31.13
CA GLN A 748 4.56 2.17 30.61
C GLN A 748 5.54 1.00 30.72
N TYR A 749 6.80 1.18 30.31
CA TYR A 749 7.86 0.17 30.48
C TYR A 749 8.03 -0.25 31.94
N LEU A 750 8.16 0.71 32.85
CA LEU A 750 8.35 0.45 34.27
C LEU A 750 7.17 -0.34 34.87
N LEU A 751 5.94 0.03 34.53
CA LEU A 751 4.74 -0.60 35.09
C LEU A 751 4.39 -1.94 34.44
N GLU A 752 4.56 -2.10 33.12
CA GLU A 752 4.20 -3.34 32.44
C GLU A 752 5.24 -4.43 32.65
N ARG A 753 6.54 -4.10 32.59
CA ARG A 753 7.61 -5.09 32.72
C ARG A 753 7.91 -5.47 34.17
N HIS A 754 7.66 -4.57 35.12
CA HIS A 754 7.82 -4.82 36.55
C HIS A 754 6.49 -4.89 37.30
N ARG A 755 5.42 -5.30 36.62
CA ARG A 755 4.04 -5.34 37.15
C ARG A 755 3.92 -6.03 38.50
N GLU A 756 4.65 -7.12 38.72
CA GLU A 756 4.61 -7.89 39.97
C GLU A 756 5.35 -7.21 41.14
N LYS A 757 6.16 -6.18 40.86
CA LYS A 757 7.06 -5.53 41.82
C LYS A 757 6.66 -4.09 42.15
N VAL A 758 5.71 -3.50 41.41
CA VAL A 758 5.30 -2.09 41.57
C VAL A 758 3.82 -2.01 41.95
N LEU A 759 3.55 -1.37 43.08
CA LEU A 759 2.20 -1.00 43.51
C LEU A 759 1.89 0.42 43.04
N ILE A 760 0.70 0.64 42.49
CA ILE A 760 0.24 2.00 42.16
C ILE A 760 -0.30 2.64 43.44
N THR A 761 0.54 3.45 44.09
CA THR A 761 0.19 4.19 45.30
C THR A 761 -0.43 5.55 44.98
N GLU A 762 -1.03 6.19 45.99
CA GLU A 762 -1.57 7.55 45.85
C GLU A 762 -0.49 8.54 45.35
N GLU A 763 0.76 8.38 45.77
CA GLU A 763 1.87 9.26 45.38
C GLU A 763 2.24 9.12 43.90
N VAL A 764 2.13 7.91 43.31
CA VAL A 764 2.29 7.70 41.86
C VAL A 764 1.19 8.43 41.08
N VAL A 765 -0.05 8.38 41.58
CA VAL A 765 -1.18 9.07 40.94
C VAL A 765 -1.02 10.58 41.06
N ILE A 766 -0.60 11.10 42.21
CA ILE A 766 -0.29 12.54 42.40
C ILE A 766 0.82 12.96 41.43
N ALA A 767 1.90 12.18 41.33
CA ALA A 767 3.00 12.47 40.42
C ALA A 767 2.54 12.55 38.95
N ALA A 768 1.72 11.59 38.50
CA ALA A 768 1.15 11.60 37.15
C ALA A 768 0.21 12.79 36.90
N VAL A 769 -0.59 13.16 37.91
CA VAL A 769 -1.45 14.33 37.86
C VAL A 769 -0.66 15.63 37.81
N GLU A 770 0.55 15.69 38.36
CA GLU A 770 1.45 16.86 38.29
C GLU A 770 2.33 16.89 37.02
N ASN A 771 2.28 15.84 36.20
CA ASN A 771 3.02 15.78 34.95
C ASN A 771 2.56 16.89 33.98
N LYS A 772 3.47 17.28 33.08
CA LYS A 772 3.17 18.21 31.98
C LYS A 772 2.46 17.53 30.83
N GLU A 773 2.71 16.24 30.62
CA GLU A 773 2.13 15.44 29.55
C GLU A 773 0.84 14.75 30.00
N ARG A 774 -0.26 15.03 29.30
CA ARG A 774 -1.57 14.41 29.61
C ARG A 774 -1.59 12.90 29.39
N SER A 775 -0.71 12.40 28.52
CA SER A 775 -0.59 11.00 28.11
C SER A 775 -0.31 10.08 29.30
N VAL A 776 0.58 10.51 30.21
CA VAL A 776 0.94 9.77 31.42
C VAL A 776 -0.28 9.50 32.31
N LEU A 777 -1.08 10.54 32.60
CA LEU A 777 -2.31 10.39 33.39
C LEU A 777 -3.36 9.54 32.66
N THR A 778 -3.48 9.71 31.34
CA THR A 778 -4.45 8.99 30.51
C THR A 778 -4.15 7.48 30.52
N TYR A 779 -2.89 7.10 30.28
CA TYR A 779 -2.42 5.71 30.33
C TYR A 779 -2.70 5.05 31.68
N LEU A 780 -2.37 5.73 32.79
CA LEU A 780 -2.63 5.20 34.13
C LEU A 780 -4.12 4.95 34.36
N LEU A 781 -5.00 5.86 33.95
CA LEU A 781 -6.45 5.68 34.13
C LEU A 781 -7.01 4.59 33.22
N GLU A 782 -6.57 4.51 31.97
CA GLU A 782 -7.04 3.49 31.02
C GLU A 782 -6.63 2.08 31.46
N ARG A 783 -5.38 1.90 31.90
CA ARG A 783 -4.82 0.58 32.24
C ARG A 783 -5.06 0.18 33.69
N TRP A 784 -5.00 1.13 34.62
CA TRP A 784 -5.03 0.90 36.06
C TRP A 784 -6.18 1.61 36.77
N GLY A 785 -7.11 2.23 36.03
CA GLY A 785 -8.20 3.00 36.60
C GLY A 785 -8.99 2.26 37.67
N HIS A 786 -9.23 0.96 37.51
CA HIS A 786 -9.94 0.14 38.51
C HIS A 786 -9.22 0.04 39.87
N GLU A 787 -7.88 0.15 39.91
CA GLU A 787 -7.08 0.11 41.13
C GLU A 787 -6.86 1.51 41.74
N ILE A 788 -7.07 2.56 40.95
CA ILE A 788 -6.84 3.96 41.36
C ILE A 788 -8.03 4.49 42.16
N LEU A 789 -7.79 4.81 43.44
CA LEU A 789 -8.68 5.61 44.26
C LEU A 789 -8.32 7.10 44.15
N VAL A 790 -9.26 7.94 43.73
CA VAL A 790 -9.06 9.39 43.65
C VAL A 790 -9.43 10.02 44.99
N THR A 791 -8.42 10.34 45.79
CA THR A 791 -8.59 11.06 47.06
C THR A 791 -8.77 12.56 46.81
N GLU A 792 -9.18 13.29 47.85
CA GLU A 792 -9.23 14.76 47.83
C GLU A 792 -7.87 15.37 47.47
N ARG A 793 -6.75 14.81 47.98
CA ARG A 793 -5.39 15.28 47.66
C ARG A 793 -5.12 15.20 46.16
N VAL A 794 -5.46 14.08 45.53
CA VAL A 794 -5.31 13.87 44.08
C VAL A 794 -6.18 14.88 43.31
N ALA A 795 -7.42 15.09 43.73
CA ALA A 795 -8.33 16.04 43.09
C ALA A 795 -7.83 17.49 43.19
N ILE A 796 -7.31 17.92 44.35
CA ILE A 796 -6.71 19.25 44.53
C ILE A 796 -5.50 19.43 43.62
N LYS A 797 -4.61 18.43 43.53
CA LYS A 797 -3.44 18.47 42.65
C LYS A 797 -3.86 18.56 41.18
N ALA A 798 -4.88 17.81 40.78
CA ALA A 798 -5.43 17.85 39.43
C ALA A 798 -6.08 19.19 39.10
N ALA A 799 -6.79 19.78 40.06
CA ALA A 799 -7.38 21.10 39.95
C ALA A 799 -6.32 22.21 39.80
N ARG A 800 -5.09 22.00 40.29
CA ARG A 800 -3.96 22.93 40.19
C ARG A 800 -3.07 22.72 38.96
N ASN A 801 -3.23 21.62 38.21
CA ASN A 801 -2.41 21.38 37.03
C ASN A 801 -2.72 22.45 35.96
N GLY A 802 -1.71 23.24 35.60
CA GLY A 802 -1.82 24.33 34.63
C GLY A 802 -1.39 23.98 33.20
N PHE A 803 -1.00 22.73 32.94
CA PHE A 803 -0.54 22.26 31.63
C PHE A 803 -1.68 21.65 30.81
N PHE A 804 -2.59 20.93 31.45
CA PHE A 804 -3.81 20.37 30.84
C PHE A 804 -4.91 20.21 31.91
N PRO A 805 -6.19 20.10 31.53
CA PRO A 805 -7.28 19.98 32.48
C PRO A 805 -7.36 18.58 33.11
N ALA A 806 -6.38 18.24 33.96
CA ALA A 806 -6.25 16.93 34.62
C ALA A 806 -7.50 16.55 35.42
N LEU A 807 -8.11 17.52 36.12
CA LEU A 807 -9.35 17.28 36.88
C LEU A 807 -10.50 16.83 35.97
N LYS A 808 -10.59 17.34 34.75
CA LYS A 808 -11.59 16.90 33.77
C LYS A 808 -11.40 15.43 33.42
N ILE A 809 -10.16 15.02 33.14
CA ILE A 809 -9.84 13.64 32.77
C ILE A 809 -10.22 12.69 33.92
N LEU A 810 -9.88 13.06 35.16
CA LEU A 810 -10.30 12.29 36.34
C LEU A 810 -11.83 12.20 36.46
N LEU A 811 -12.55 13.31 36.28
CA LEU A 811 -14.02 13.32 36.34
C LEU A 811 -14.67 12.48 35.25
N GLN A 812 -14.10 12.44 34.05
CA GLN A 812 -14.60 11.60 32.97
C GLN A 812 -14.35 10.11 33.24
N ALA A 813 -13.20 9.77 33.83
CA ALA A 813 -12.83 8.39 34.12
C ALA A 813 -13.53 7.82 35.37
N LYS A 814 -13.72 8.64 36.41
CA LYS A 814 -14.17 8.22 37.75
C LYS A 814 -15.51 8.82 38.18
N GLY A 815 -16.03 9.80 37.45
CA GLY A 815 -17.38 10.32 37.62
C GLY A 815 -17.69 10.79 39.03
N ARG A 816 -18.69 10.15 39.64
CA ARG A 816 -19.21 10.45 40.99
C ARG A 816 -18.36 9.91 42.13
N GLU A 817 -17.36 9.06 41.86
CA GLU A 817 -16.42 8.56 42.88
C GLU A 817 -15.54 9.68 43.44
N ILE A 818 -15.41 10.79 42.70
CA ILE A 818 -14.64 11.96 43.14
C ILE A 818 -15.55 12.89 43.96
N GLU A 819 -15.21 13.06 45.23
CA GLU A 819 -15.79 14.06 46.09
C GLU A 819 -15.26 15.46 45.71
N ILE A 820 -16.17 16.39 45.42
CA ILE A 820 -15.82 17.78 45.09
C ILE A 820 -15.98 18.62 46.34
N THR A 821 -14.87 18.85 47.03
CA THR A 821 -14.81 19.70 48.23
C THR A 821 -14.56 21.17 47.88
N ASP A 822 -14.77 22.06 48.85
CA ASP A 822 -14.50 23.49 48.71
C ASP A 822 -13.05 23.79 48.33
N ASP A 823 -12.10 22.98 48.81
CA ASP A 823 -10.68 23.11 48.48
C ASP A 823 -10.37 22.73 47.03
N VAL A 824 -11.07 21.72 46.47
CA VAL A 824 -10.98 21.37 45.04
C VAL A 824 -11.53 22.51 44.17
N ILE A 825 -12.66 23.10 44.57
CA ILE A 825 -13.28 24.22 43.86
C ILE A 825 -12.37 25.46 43.91
N LEU A 826 -11.82 25.78 45.08
CA LEU A 826 -10.89 26.90 45.25
C LEU A 826 -9.61 26.68 44.44
N ALA A 827 -9.06 25.46 44.43
CA ALA A 827 -7.92 25.11 43.60
C ALA A 827 -8.21 25.29 42.11
N ALA A 828 -9.38 24.87 41.63
CA ALA A 828 -9.80 25.06 40.24
C ALA A 828 -10.00 26.54 39.89
N ALA A 829 -10.53 27.34 40.81
CA ALA A 829 -10.69 28.79 40.64
C ALA A 829 -9.34 29.54 40.62
N LEU A 830 -8.35 29.05 41.37
CA LEU A 830 -6.99 29.59 41.42
C LEU A 830 -6.12 29.15 40.23
N ASN A 831 -6.56 28.18 39.43
CA ASN A 831 -5.81 27.71 38.28
C ASN A 831 -5.70 28.80 37.20
N ARG A 832 -4.51 28.93 36.60
CA ARG A 832 -4.26 29.82 35.47
C ARG A 832 -5.02 29.38 34.22
N GLU A 833 -5.24 28.08 34.07
CA GLU A 833 -6.00 27.50 32.98
C GLU A 833 -7.51 27.62 33.26
N LYS A 834 -8.12 28.63 32.65
CA LYS A 834 -9.50 29.06 32.96
C LYS A 834 -10.55 27.98 32.67
N SER A 835 -10.26 27.08 31.74
CA SER A 835 -11.15 25.98 31.35
C SER A 835 -11.40 24.96 32.48
N VAL A 836 -10.52 24.88 33.49
CA VAL A 836 -10.62 23.88 34.57
C VAL A 836 -11.87 24.10 35.43
N LEU A 837 -12.05 25.30 35.99
CA LEU A 837 -13.25 25.62 36.79
C LEU A 837 -14.52 25.58 35.94
N TYR A 838 -14.46 26.08 34.70
CA TYR A 838 -15.62 26.04 33.80
C TYR A 838 -16.07 24.61 33.52
N THR A 839 -15.12 23.69 33.25
CA THR A 839 -15.44 22.28 33.01
C THR A 839 -16.00 21.60 34.24
N LEU A 840 -15.42 21.86 35.42
CA LEU A 840 -15.94 21.35 36.69
C LEU A 840 -17.41 21.77 36.90
N LEU A 841 -17.75 23.01 36.58
CA LEU A 841 -19.12 23.53 36.65
C LEU A 841 -20.04 22.93 35.57
N GLN A 842 -19.55 22.65 34.36
CA GLN A 842 -20.34 21.98 33.34
C GLN A 842 -20.70 20.55 33.74
N GLU A 843 -19.73 19.78 34.24
CA GLU A 843 -19.89 18.35 34.57
C GLU A 843 -20.64 18.14 35.90
N ARG A 844 -20.34 18.93 36.93
CA ARG A 844 -20.82 18.73 38.31
C ARG A 844 -21.55 19.94 38.90
N GLY A 845 -21.85 20.97 38.10
CA GLY A 845 -22.37 22.24 38.63
C GLY A 845 -23.70 22.17 39.36
N ASN A 846 -24.48 21.09 39.24
CA ASN A 846 -25.72 20.91 40.02
C ASN A 846 -25.44 20.58 41.49
N GLU A 847 -24.29 19.98 41.76
CA GLU A 847 -23.83 19.52 43.07
C GLU A 847 -22.92 20.56 43.76
N ILE A 848 -22.39 21.53 43.00
CA ILE A 848 -21.43 22.51 43.47
C ILE A 848 -22.14 23.76 44.00
N GLN A 849 -21.85 24.12 45.25
CA GLN A 849 -22.10 25.46 45.79
C GLN A 849 -20.78 26.22 45.85
N MET A 850 -20.67 27.32 45.10
CA MET A 850 -19.46 28.13 45.09
C MET A 850 -19.34 28.94 46.38
N THR A 851 -18.23 28.79 47.09
CA THR A 851 -17.90 29.63 48.26
C THR A 851 -17.43 31.02 47.82
N GLU A 852 -17.62 32.02 48.70
CA GLU A 852 -17.18 33.41 48.44
C GLU A 852 -15.68 33.53 48.10
N PRO A 853 -14.75 32.79 48.77
CA PRO A 853 -13.34 32.77 48.36
C PRO A 853 -13.11 32.25 46.94
N ALA A 854 -13.86 31.23 46.51
CA ALA A 854 -13.73 30.67 45.16
C ALA A 854 -14.28 31.61 44.07
N ILE A 855 -15.36 32.35 44.37
CA ILE A 855 -15.90 33.38 43.46
C ILE A 855 -14.91 34.54 43.31
N GLU A 856 -14.33 35.00 44.41
CA GLU A 856 -13.32 36.06 44.38
C GLU A 856 -12.04 35.62 43.66
N ALA A 857 -11.59 34.37 43.87
CA ALA A 857 -10.48 33.78 43.14
C ALA A 857 -10.76 33.70 41.63
N ALA A 858 -11.95 33.23 41.23
CA ALA A 858 -12.37 33.16 39.83
C ALA A 858 -12.44 34.55 39.18
N ARG A 859 -12.86 35.58 39.93
CA ARG A 859 -12.88 36.98 39.50
C ARG A 859 -11.48 37.53 39.28
N ARG A 860 -10.57 37.31 40.25
CA ARG A 860 -9.16 37.75 40.17
C ARG A 860 -8.41 37.11 39.02
N ASN A 861 -8.65 35.83 38.75
CA ASN A 861 -8.05 35.11 37.63
C ASN A 861 -8.76 35.35 36.28
N GLY A 862 -9.82 36.17 36.26
CA GLY A 862 -10.54 36.54 35.03
C GLY A 862 -11.20 35.35 34.33
N ASN A 863 -11.80 34.43 35.10
CA ASN A 863 -12.50 33.25 34.60
C ASN A 863 -13.94 33.57 34.20
N THR A 864 -14.09 34.34 33.11
CA THR A 864 -15.37 34.91 32.68
C THR A 864 -16.42 33.86 32.30
N LEU A 865 -16.01 32.75 31.68
CA LEU A 865 -16.91 31.68 31.27
C LEU A 865 -17.54 30.95 32.48
N ALA A 866 -16.74 30.64 33.50
CA ALA A 866 -17.25 30.05 34.74
C ALA A 866 -18.24 31.00 35.46
N LEU A 867 -17.92 32.29 35.53
CA LEU A 867 -18.79 33.29 36.14
C LEU A 867 -20.10 33.50 35.36
N GLN A 868 -20.04 33.50 34.02
CA GLN A 868 -21.24 33.57 33.17
C GLN A 868 -22.12 32.33 33.32
N TYR A 869 -21.53 31.13 33.40
CA TYR A 869 -22.26 29.89 33.63
C TYR A 869 -23.05 29.96 34.95
N LEU A 870 -22.41 30.39 36.04
CA LEU A 870 -23.07 30.56 37.34
C LEU A 870 -24.20 31.60 37.29
N LEU A 871 -24.00 32.71 36.58
CA LEU A 871 -25.01 33.75 36.42
C LEU A 871 -26.25 33.25 35.65
N ASN A 872 -26.03 32.50 34.57
CA ASN A 872 -27.12 31.93 33.77
C ASN A 872 -27.90 30.88 34.55
N LYS A 873 -27.20 30.01 35.28
CA LYS A 873 -27.83 29.00 36.14
C LYS A 873 -28.64 29.62 37.29
N LYS A 874 -28.16 30.72 37.87
CA LYS A 874 -28.92 31.50 38.85
C LYS A 874 -30.21 32.05 38.24
N LYS A 875 -30.13 32.63 37.03
CA LYS A 875 -31.32 33.11 36.29
C LYS A 875 -32.29 31.98 35.95
N GLU A 876 -31.80 30.79 35.61
CA GLU A 876 -32.65 29.61 35.36
C GLU A 876 -33.36 29.13 36.61
N ARG A 877 -32.67 29.04 37.76
CA ARG A 877 -33.29 28.71 39.06
C ARG A 877 -34.34 29.75 39.47
N GLU A 878 -34.05 31.04 39.27
CA GLU A 878 -34.99 32.13 39.56
C GLU A 878 -36.22 32.11 38.63
N ARG A 879 -36.08 31.61 37.39
CA ARG A 879 -37.20 31.38 36.47
C ARG A 879 -38.00 30.14 36.83
N SER A 880 -37.37 29.05 37.24
CA SER A 880 -38.06 27.82 37.67
C SER A 880 -38.77 27.94 39.01
N LEU A 881 -38.42 28.92 39.85
CA LEU A 881 -39.10 29.26 41.10
C LEU A 881 -40.28 30.24 40.91
N LYS A 882 -40.38 30.87 39.73
CA LYS A 882 -41.44 31.83 39.36
C LYS A 882 -42.54 31.21 38.49
N ASN A 883 -42.28 30.05 37.88
CA ASN A 883 -43.29 29.17 37.29
C ASN A 883 -43.66 28.11 38.32
#